data_AF-A0A2S9Q8S3-F1
#
_entry.id   AF-A0A2S9Q8S3-F1
#
_cell.length_a   1.000
_cell.length_b   1.000
_cell.length_c   1.000
_cell.angle_alpha   90.00
_cell.angle_beta   90.00
_cell.angle_gamma   90.00
#
_symmetry.space_group_name_H-M   'P 1'
#
loop_
_entity.id
_entity.type
_entity.pdbx_description
1 polymer ?
#
loop_
_entity_poly.entity_id
_entity_poly.type
_entity_poly.pdbx_seq_one_letter_code
_entity_poly.pdbx_strand_id
1 'polypeptide(L)'
;MPDGTDTYSRQQRFPEKLTDFSIKKTRQNKELDRRAFLKAGAAIGGGFVLTLALPPLAGSPVAAAEAKDFAPNAFIRIDRQGLVTLVMPMVEMGQGVYTAQAMLLAEELEVGLHQVKLEHAPPDDKLYGNALLGSQATGGSTTIRAFWQPLRQAGAAARTMLVAAAAKRWNVDAAKLTARDGAVVNPASNATLGYGELADEAAAMPVPAPESLKLKDPKDFKLLGTPAKRLDTPDKVVGKAEFGIDVKLPGMKVAAIAISPVFGGKPKSVDDKAVLAVKGVRQVVKTDDAVAVVADHMGAAKKGLAAANITWDDGPNAKVDSAEIVSQLTEASKQPGAVARNEGDTAKALAGAAKKLEAIYQVPFLAHATMEPMNCTVHVRKDGCEVWVGTQVPTMAQAVAAEITGLPKDKVKVYNHLIGGGFGRRLEADGVARAVKVAQQVDGPVKVVWSREEDIQHDMYRPYYFDRMSAGLDAAGKPVAWTHRISGSSILARYYPPAFKDGIDPDAVEAAAEPPYALPNIHVDYVRVEPPGIPTSWWRGVGPTHNVFVVESFMDELAAAAKADPVAYRKELLAHNPRALGVLTLAVEKAGWGQPLPKGRGRGVSVQFAFGSFMSMVAEVETAADGTLKVHRLVCAVDCGLQVNPDTIAAQVEGGAIFGLTAALHGAITLKDGRVEQGNFDTYLPMRIDEVPVIETHLVKSAEAPGGIGETATVAVGPAVANAVFAATGKRVRTLPIDTDALKTG
;
A
#
# COMPACT_ATOMS: atom_id res chain seq x y z
N MET A 1 -40.07 9.71 -45.70
CA MET A 1 -40.86 9.64 -46.94
C MET A 1 -41.01 11.07 -47.44
N PRO A 2 -40.32 11.48 -48.52
CA PRO A 2 -39.21 10.77 -49.21
C PRO A 2 -38.03 10.53 -48.23
N ASP A 3 -37.07 9.60 -48.32
CA ASP A 3 -36.29 8.99 -49.43
C ASP A 3 -35.27 9.95 -50.10
N GLY A 4 -34.12 9.53 -50.64
CA GLY A 4 -33.40 8.23 -50.60
C GLY A 4 -32.18 8.26 -51.55
N THR A 5 -31.11 7.47 -51.40
CA THR A 5 -30.68 6.48 -50.38
C THR A 5 -29.24 6.87 -49.86
N ASP A 6 -28.23 6.08 -49.47
CA ASP A 6 -27.94 4.62 -49.46
C ASP A 6 -27.00 4.19 -48.29
N THR A 7 -26.07 3.24 -48.53
CA THR A 7 -25.35 2.43 -47.54
C THR A 7 -23.82 2.54 -47.61
N TYR A 8 -23.12 2.27 -46.50
CA TYR A 8 -22.31 1.05 -46.37
C TYR A 8 -21.88 0.77 -44.93
N SER A 9 -22.13 -0.46 -44.44
CA SER A 9 -21.54 -0.98 -43.20
C SER A 9 -21.27 -2.48 -43.34
N ARG A 10 -20.15 -2.97 -42.79
CA ARG A 10 -19.87 -4.41 -42.67
C ARG A 10 -19.07 -4.73 -41.41
N GLN A 11 -19.77 -5.25 -40.41
CA GLN A 11 -19.16 -6.21 -39.47
C GLN A 11 -18.93 -7.53 -40.22
N GLN A 12 -17.87 -8.27 -39.89
CA GLN A 12 -17.73 -9.68 -40.26
C GLN A 12 -17.86 -10.56 -39.02
N ARG A 13 -18.75 -11.55 -39.09
CA ARG A 13 -18.87 -12.66 -38.13
C ARG A 13 -18.17 -13.88 -38.72
N PHE A 14 -17.47 -14.65 -37.90
CA PHE A 14 -17.02 -16.00 -38.27
C PHE A 14 -18.13 -17.03 -37.94
N PRO A 15 -18.38 -18.03 -38.81
CA PRO A 15 -19.42 -19.05 -38.59
C PRO A 15 -18.88 -20.29 -37.85
N GLU A 16 -19.78 -21.06 -37.23
CA GLU A 16 -19.49 -22.38 -36.66
C GLU A 16 -19.67 -23.54 -37.66
N LYS A 17 -18.85 -24.59 -37.46
CA LYS A 17 -19.13 -26.04 -37.65
C LYS A 17 -19.69 -26.55 -38.99
N LEU A 18 -18.98 -27.52 -39.57
CA LEU A 18 -19.55 -28.72 -40.18
C LEU A 18 -18.64 -29.94 -39.93
N THR A 19 -19.11 -31.16 -40.20
CA THR A 19 -18.67 -32.37 -39.48
C THR A 19 -18.20 -33.55 -40.35
N ASP A 20 -17.39 -34.39 -39.70
CA ASP A 20 -17.18 -35.84 -39.92
C ASP A 20 -16.32 -36.29 -41.12
N PHE A 21 -15.35 -37.16 -40.80
CA PHE A 21 -14.80 -38.19 -41.70
C PHE A 21 -14.13 -39.29 -40.86
N SER A 22 -14.72 -40.48 -40.84
CA SER A 22 -14.19 -41.68 -40.17
C SER A 22 -13.28 -42.49 -41.09
N ILE A 23 -12.22 -43.15 -40.56
CA ILE A 23 -11.87 -44.55 -40.91
C ILE A 23 -10.76 -45.18 -40.02
N LYS A 24 -11.08 -46.38 -39.49
CA LYS A 24 -10.25 -47.54 -39.06
C LYS A 24 -9.05 -47.39 -38.08
N LYS A 25 -9.09 -48.25 -37.04
CA LYS A 25 -7.92 -48.71 -36.26
C LYS A 25 -6.99 -49.60 -37.09
N THR A 26 -5.68 -49.59 -36.79
CA THR A 26 -4.93 -50.71 -36.15
C THR A 26 -3.47 -50.81 -36.62
N ARG A 27 -2.51 -50.56 -35.73
CA ARG A 27 -1.36 -51.47 -35.44
C ARG A 27 -0.56 -50.95 -34.24
N GLN A 28 -0.21 -51.85 -33.32
CA GLN A 28 0.86 -51.61 -32.35
C GLN A 28 2.20 -51.81 -33.03
N ASN A 29 3.22 -51.07 -32.61
CA ASN A 29 4.56 -51.65 -32.50
C ASN A 29 5.29 -51.02 -31.30
N LYS A 30 6.31 -51.71 -30.78
CA LYS A 30 6.98 -51.35 -29.51
C LYS A 30 8.02 -50.25 -29.72
N GLU A 31 7.89 -49.12 -29.03
CA GLU A 31 9.06 -48.34 -28.59
C GLU A 31 9.49 -48.80 -27.19
N LEU A 32 10.77 -48.64 -26.87
CA LEU A 32 11.38 -49.02 -25.59
C LEU A 32 10.95 -48.08 -24.45
N ASP A 33 10.95 -48.61 -23.24
CA ASP A 33 10.36 -47.94 -22.07
C ASP A 33 11.16 -46.71 -21.60
N ARG A 34 10.78 -45.52 -22.09
CA ARG A 34 11.28 -44.22 -21.60
C ARG A 34 11.06 -44.02 -20.09
N ARG A 35 10.13 -44.78 -19.47
CA ARG A 35 9.82 -44.75 -18.04
C ARG A 35 10.87 -45.48 -17.19
N ALA A 36 11.70 -46.33 -17.79
CA ALA A 36 12.83 -46.99 -17.12
C ALA A 36 14.06 -46.07 -16.97
N PHE A 37 14.36 -45.24 -17.97
CA PHE A 37 15.55 -44.37 -17.97
C PHE A 37 15.42 -43.19 -16.98
N LEU A 38 14.22 -42.67 -16.79
CA LEU A 38 13.93 -41.53 -15.88
C LEU A 38 13.86 -41.91 -14.38
N LYS A 39 14.44 -43.05 -13.98
CA LYS A 39 14.63 -43.46 -12.58
C LYS A 39 16.07 -43.31 -12.07
N ALA A 40 17.04 -43.08 -12.94
CA ALA A 40 18.45 -42.93 -12.58
C ALA A 40 18.88 -41.46 -12.51
N GLY A 41 18.42 -40.74 -11.47
CA GLY A 41 18.73 -39.31 -11.30
C GLY A 41 17.90 -38.60 -10.22
N ALA A 42 17.65 -39.26 -9.08
CA ALA A 42 16.76 -38.78 -8.04
C ALA A 42 17.47 -38.68 -6.68
N ALA A 43 18.28 -37.64 -6.50
CA ALA A 43 18.84 -37.23 -5.21
C ALA A 43 19.30 -35.75 -5.25
N ILE A 44 18.84 -34.97 -4.27
CA ILE A 44 19.12 -33.55 -3.91
C ILE A 44 17.90 -32.62 -4.15
N GLY A 45 16.98 -32.55 -3.17
CA GLY A 45 15.93 -31.51 -3.13
C GLY A 45 14.60 -31.83 -2.42
N GLY A 46 14.32 -33.08 -2.06
CA GLY A 46 13.04 -33.45 -1.40
C GLY A 46 12.81 -32.92 0.02
N GLY A 47 11.55 -32.66 0.35
CA GLY A 47 11.00 -32.22 1.65
C GLY A 47 9.49 -31.95 1.54
N PHE A 48 8.85 -31.48 2.62
CA PHE A 48 7.41 -31.16 2.64
C PHE A 48 7.11 -29.81 1.98
N VAL A 49 6.00 -29.77 1.25
CA VAL A 49 5.60 -28.66 0.39
C VAL A 49 4.08 -28.51 0.49
N LEU A 50 3.60 -27.36 0.96
CA LEU A 50 2.17 -27.06 1.00
C LEU A 50 1.84 -25.84 0.12
N THR A 51 1.33 -26.14 -1.07
CA THR A 51 0.62 -25.19 -1.93
C THR A 51 -0.69 -24.80 -1.27
N LEU A 52 -0.88 -23.51 -1.00
CA LEU A 52 -2.18 -23.02 -0.57
C LEU A 52 -3.03 -22.71 -1.80
N ALA A 53 -4.19 -23.34 -1.90
CA ALA A 53 -5.24 -22.86 -2.78
C ALA A 53 -5.85 -21.61 -2.13
N LEU A 54 -5.33 -20.42 -2.45
CA LEU A 54 -6.09 -19.18 -2.26
C LEU A 54 -7.42 -19.29 -3.04
N PRO A 55 -8.52 -18.70 -2.54
CA PRO A 55 -9.78 -18.67 -3.28
C PRO A 55 -9.53 -18.01 -4.65
N PRO A 56 -9.90 -18.67 -5.76
CA PRO A 56 -9.38 -18.30 -7.08
C PRO A 56 -9.88 -16.92 -7.51
N LEU A 57 -8.96 -16.10 -8.02
CA LEU A 57 -9.29 -14.91 -8.79
C LEU A 57 -10.08 -15.32 -10.04
N ALA A 58 -11.41 -15.21 -9.93
CA ALA A 58 -12.43 -15.39 -10.96
C ALA A 58 -12.14 -16.46 -12.04
N GLY A 59 -12.41 -17.73 -11.73
CA GLY A 59 -12.80 -18.72 -12.75
C GLY A 59 -11.67 -19.37 -13.56
N SER A 60 -10.64 -19.90 -12.91
CA SER A 60 -9.69 -20.86 -13.53
C SER A 60 -9.56 -22.13 -12.68
N PRO A 61 -9.55 -23.33 -13.28
CA PRO A 61 -9.38 -24.59 -12.54
C PRO A 61 -7.93 -24.75 -12.05
N VAL A 62 -7.77 -25.31 -10.85
CA VAL A 62 -6.46 -25.61 -10.26
C VAL A 62 -5.85 -26.84 -10.92
N ALA A 63 -4.64 -26.73 -11.45
CA ALA A 63 -3.85 -27.85 -11.94
C ALA A 63 -2.75 -28.20 -10.92
N ALA A 64 -2.71 -29.47 -10.47
CA ALA A 64 -1.61 -29.97 -9.68
C ALA A 64 -0.39 -30.24 -10.56
N ALA A 65 0.77 -29.71 -10.19
CA ALA A 65 2.04 -29.97 -10.86
C ALA A 65 2.89 -30.94 -10.03
N GLU A 66 3.44 -31.98 -10.66
CA GLU A 66 4.43 -32.85 -10.01
C GLU A 66 5.77 -32.10 -9.86
N ALA A 67 6.12 -31.73 -8.63
CA ALA A 67 7.41 -31.11 -8.34
C ALA A 67 8.48 -32.19 -8.07
N LYS A 68 9.46 -32.29 -8.96
CA LYS A 68 10.76 -32.93 -8.68
C LYS A 68 11.80 -31.84 -8.44
N ASP A 69 12.14 -31.68 -7.16
CA ASP A 69 13.10 -30.71 -6.61
C ASP A 69 12.74 -29.23 -6.85
N PHE A 70 12.62 -28.47 -5.74
CA PHE A 70 12.10 -27.09 -5.66
C PHE A 70 10.64 -26.91 -6.12
N ALA A 71 9.78 -26.52 -5.16
CA ALA A 71 8.37 -26.22 -5.41
C ALA A 71 8.08 -24.73 -5.15
N PRO A 72 8.14 -23.87 -6.17
CA PRO A 72 7.81 -22.43 -6.07
C PRO A 72 6.31 -22.15 -5.95
N ASN A 73 5.45 -23.18 -5.91
CA ASN A 73 4.00 -23.02 -5.80
C ASN A 73 3.51 -22.98 -4.34
N ALA A 74 4.42 -23.16 -3.38
CA ALA A 74 4.08 -23.29 -1.97
C ALA A 74 4.32 -22.00 -1.18
N PHE A 75 3.33 -21.65 -0.34
CA PHE A 75 3.52 -20.64 0.71
C PHE A 75 4.40 -21.19 1.83
N ILE A 76 4.32 -22.51 2.10
CA ILE A 76 5.06 -23.16 3.17
C ILE A 76 5.87 -24.32 2.60
N ARG A 77 7.16 -24.36 2.91
CA ARG A 77 8.03 -25.52 2.71
C ARG A 77 8.59 -25.93 4.06
N ILE A 78 8.70 -27.22 4.36
CA ILE A 78 9.36 -27.73 5.57
C ILE A 78 10.38 -28.78 5.11
N ASP A 79 11.67 -28.50 5.27
CA ASP A 79 12.72 -29.42 4.83
C ASP A 79 12.87 -30.62 5.80
N ARG A 80 13.75 -31.56 5.44
CA ARG A 80 14.02 -32.76 6.25
C ARG A 80 14.76 -32.46 7.57
N GLN A 81 15.20 -31.23 7.77
CA GLN A 81 15.80 -30.71 8.99
C GLN A 81 14.74 -30.04 9.89
N GLY A 82 13.51 -29.86 9.39
CA GLY A 82 12.41 -29.22 10.10
C GLY A 82 12.37 -27.70 9.98
N LEU A 83 13.22 -27.10 9.13
CA LEU A 83 13.20 -25.66 8.89
C LEU A 83 11.97 -25.29 8.06
N VAL A 84 11.11 -24.44 8.64
CA VAL A 84 9.94 -23.90 7.94
C VAL A 84 10.41 -22.72 7.09
N THR A 85 10.13 -22.73 5.79
CA THR A 85 10.26 -21.54 4.94
C THR A 85 8.88 -21.02 4.58
N LEU A 86 8.61 -19.75 4.92
CA LEU A 86 7.46 -18.99 4.45
C LEU A 86 7.88 -18.18 3.22
N VAL A 87 7.24 -18.45 2.08
CA VAL A 87 7.41 -17.66 0.86
C VAL A 87 6.48 -16.46 0.92
N MET A 88 7.07 -15.27 1.02
CA MET A 88 6.41 -14.01 1.35
C MET A 88 5.73 -13.41 0.12
N PRO A 89 4.37 -13.41 0.03
CA PRO A 89 3.66 -12.83 -1.12
C PRO A 89 3.82 -11.30 -1.21
N MET A 90 3.94 -10.65 -0.05
CA MET A 90 3.96 -9.19 0.13
C MET A 90 5.39 -8.68 0.38
N VAL A 91 5.60 -7.36 0.40
CA VAL A 91 6.91 -6.73 0.65
C VAL A 91 6.99 -6.03 2.02
N GLU A 92 8.18 -6.07 2.64
CA GLU A 92 8.49 -5.37 3.89
C GLU A 92 9.11 -3.99 3.60
N MET A 93 8.51 -2.95 4.18
CA MET A 93 8.88 -1.53 3.99
C MET A 93 9.09 -0.78 5.31
N GLY A 94 9.14 -1.50 6.44
CA GLY A 94 9.15 -0.94 7.79
C GLY A 94 7.88 -1.23 8.59
N GLN A 95 6.84 -1.80 7.98
CA GLN A 95 5.53 -2.07 8.60
C GLN A 95 5.43 -3.40 9.37
N GLY A 96 6.49 -4.24 9.37
CA GLY A 96 6.58 -5.45 10.18
C GLY A 96 5.75 -6.64 9.68
N VAL A 97 5.27 -6.55 8.43
CA VAL A 97 4.35 -7.52 7.82
C VAL A 97 4.99 -8.90 7.63
N TYR A 98 6.33 -8.97 7.62
CA TYR A 98 7.08 -10.22 7.52
C TYR A 98 6.99 -11.02 8.82
N THR A 99 7.14 -10.33 9.95
CA THR A 99 6.96 -10.94 11.27
C THR A 99 5.50 -11.29 11.51
N ALA A 100 4.57 -10.39 11.19
CA ALA A 100 3.14 -10.61 11.42
C ALA A 100 2.58 -11.82 10.61
N GLN A 101 2.95 -11.99 9.34
CA GLN A 101 2.56 -13.17 8.56
C GLN A 101 3.23 -14.46 9.06
N ALA A 102 4.51 -14.40 9.47
CA ALA A 102 5.17 -15.54 10.09
C ALA A 102 4.48 -15.97 11.40
N MET A 103 3.96 -15.03 12.19
CA MET A 103 3.19 -15.33 13.42
C MET A 103 1.87 -16.07 13.12
N LEU A 104 1.15 -15.68 12.07
CA LEU A 104 -0.10 -16.35 11.65
C LEU A 104 0.12 -17.81 11.28
N LEU A 105 1.22 -18.08 10.56
CA LEU A 105 1.65 -19.43 10.22
C LEU A 105 2.11 -20.19 11.48
N ALA A 106 3.05 -19.63 12.23
CA ALA A 106 3.75 -20.29 13.33
C ALA A 106 2.82 -20.69 14.48
N GLU A 107 1.83 -19.83 14.80
CA GLU A 107 0.80 -20.12 15.80
C GLU A 107 0.04 -21.41 15.46
N GLU A 108 -0.46 -21.56 14.24
CA GLU A 108 -1.22 -22.75 13.84
C GLU A 108 -0.34 -23.94 13.50
N LEU A 109 0.90 -23.72 13.06
CA LEU A 109 1.86 -24.78 12.79
C LEU A 109 2.54 -25.34 14.06
N GLU A 110 2.35 -24.69 15.23
CA GLU A 110 3.00 -25.06 16.50
C GLU A 110 4.54 -25.07 16.40
N VAL A 111 5.10 -23.99 15.87
CA VAL A 111 6.55 -23.70 15.81
C VAL A 111 6.88 -22.33 16.40
N GLY A 112 8.09 -22.14 16.88
CA GLY A 112 8.62 -20.83 17.25
C GLY A 112 9.04 -20.02 16.01
N LEU A 113 8.93 -18.69 16.07
CA LEU A 113 9.34 -17.80 14.97
C LEU A 113 10.80 -18.01 14.50
N HIS A 114 11.69 -18.42 15.40
CA HIS A 114 13.09 -18.71 15.08
C HIS A 114 13.28 -19.96 14.18
N GLN A 115 12.24 -20.78 14.00
CA GLN A 115 12.20 -21.92 13.07
C GLN A 115 11.64 -21.53 11.69
N VAL A 116 11.27 -20.26 11.48
CA VAL A 116 10.67 -19.74 10.24
C VAL A 116 11.67 -18.87 9.47
N LYS A 117 12.22 -19.42 8.39
CA LYS A 117 12.93 -18.67 7.34
C LYS A 117 11.93 -17.94 6.45
N LEU A 118 12.28 -16.74 5.98
CA LEU A 118 11.51 -15.97 5.00
C LEU A 118 12.23 -15.94 3.65
N GLU A 119 11.48 -16.00 2.55
CA GLU A 119 11.96 -15.81 1.18
C GLU A 119 10.98 -14.95 0.39
N HIS A 120 11.44 -14.06 -0.50
CA HIS A 120 10.55 -13.28 -1.37
C HIS A 120 9.81 -14.19 -2.37
N ALA A 121 8.49 -14.02 -2.53
CA ALA A 121 7.76 -14.68 -3.59
C ALA A 121 8.19 -14.17 -4.98
N PRO A 122 8.29 -15.06 -6.00
CA PRO A 122 8.39 -14.64 -7.39
C PRO A 122 7.07 -13.95 -7.86
N PRO A 123 7.07 -13.30 -9.03
CA PRO A 123 5.86 -12.68 -9.58
C PRO A 123 4.86 -13.73 -10.08
N ASP A 124 3.76 -13.93 -9.36
CA ASP A 124 2.58 -14.69 -9.82
C ASP A 124 1.30 -14.22 -9.09
N ASP A 125 0.41 -13.54 -9.81
CA ASP A 125 -0.86 -13.03 -9.26
C ASP A 125 -1.86 -14.14 -8.89
N LYS A 126 -1.75 -15.34 -9.47
CA LYS A 126 -2.65 -16.48 -9.19
C LYS A 126 -2.23 -17.23 -7.93
N LEU A 127 -0.91 -17.34 -7.68
CA LEU A 127 -0.37 -18.01 -6.51
C LEU A 127 -0.24 -17.06 -5.31
N TYR A 128 0.20 -15.83 -5.52
CA TYR A 128 0.55 -14.87 -4.46
C TYR A 128 -0.36 -13.63 -4.42
N GLY A 129 -1.46 -13.65 -5.17
CA GLY A 129 -2.45 -12.58 -5.23
C GLY A 129 -3.04 -12.23 -3.86
N ASN A 130 -3.07 -10.93 -3.56
CA ASN A 130 -3.80 -10.38 -2.43
C ASN A 130 -5.29 -10.31 -2.80
N ALA A 131 -6.12 -11.14 -2.17
CA ALA A 131 -7.54 -11.28 -2.53
C ALA A 131 -8.36 -9.98 -2.39
N LEU A 132 -7.88 -8.99 -1.62
CA LEU A 132 -8.52 -7.67 -1.49
C LEU A 132 -8.06 -6.66 -2.56
N LEU A 133 -7.00 -6.95 -3.32
CA LEU A 133 -6.42 -6.09 -4.37
C LEU A 133 -6.38 -6.76 -5.76
N GLY A 134 -6.85 -8.01 -5.88
CA GLY A 134 -6.92 -8.75 -7.15
C GLY A 134 -5.57 -9.11 -7.80
N SER A 135 -4.45 -8.84 -7.13
CA SER A 135 -3.09 -8.88 -7.70
C SER A 135 -2.04 -9.11 -6.61
N GLN A 136 -0.81 -9.49 -6.96
CA GLN A 136 0.31 -9.59 -6.00
C GLN A 136 0.82 -8.18 -5.61
N ALA A 137 0.03 -7.49 -4.78
CA ALA A 137 0.26 -6.09 -4.40
C ALA A 137 0.22 -5.89 -2.87
N THR A 138 1.09 -5.02 -2.35
CA THR A 138 1.13 -4.61 -0.94
C THR A 138 0.64 -3.15 -0.80
N GLY A 139 -0.61 -2.94 -0.37
CA GLY A 139 -1.22 -1.59 -0.20
C GLY A 139 -2.57 -1.60 0.54
N GLY A 140 -3.18 -0.43 0.76
CA GLY A 140 -4.52 -0.26 1.37
C GLY A 140 -4.71 -0.93 2.75
N SER A 141 -3.61 -1.05 3.51
CA SER A 141 -3.47 -1.82 4.75
C SER A 141 -4.10 -3.23 4.70
N THR A 142 -4.11 -3.85 3.52
CA THR A 142 -4.87 -5.08 3.24
C THR A 142 -4.21 -6.37 3.72
N THR A 143 -2.88 -6.44 3.87
CA THR A 143 -2.17 -7.72 4.04
C THR A 143 -2.70 -8.58 5.18
N ILE A 144 -2.84 -8.05 6.40
CA ILE A 144 -3.33 -8.87 7.52
C ILE A 144 -4.79 -9.26 7.30
N ARG A 145 -5.64 -8.36 6.79
CA ARG A 145 -7.05 -8.64 6.45
C ARG A 145 -7.17 -9.79 5.42
N ALA A 146 -6.32 -9.79 4.40
CA ALA A 146 -6.33 -10.78 3.32
C ALA A 146 -5.71 -12.13 3.73
N PHE A 147 -4.64 -12.13 4.55
CA PHE A 147 -3.86 -13.33 4.87
C PHE A 147 -4.13 -13.90 6.29
N TRP A 148 -4.93 -13.23 7.13
CA TRP A 148 -5.33 -13.68 8.49
C TRP A 148 -5.83 -15.12 8.52
N GLN A 149 -6.86 -15.43 7.73
CA GLN A 149 -7.44 -16.76 7.67
C GLN A 149 -6.63 -17.72 6.78
N PRO A 150 -6.18 -17.33 5.56
CA PRO A 150 -5.39 -18.21 4.70
C PRO A 150 -4.11 -18.76 5.35
N LEU A 151 -3.28 -17.94 6.01
CA LEU A 151 -2.03 -18.42 6.62
C LEU A 151 -2.28 -19.29 7.87
N ARG A 152 -3.36 -19.01 8.62
CA ARG A 152 -3.79 -19.85 9.74
C ARG A 152 -4.29 -21.21 9.28
N GLN A 153 -5.11 -21.25 8.22
CA GLN A 153 -5.52 -22.50 7.57
C GLN A 153 -4.30 -23.26 7.02
N ALA A 154 -3.33 -22.57 6.43
CA ALA A 154 -2.09 -23.17 5.94
C ALA A 154 -1.29 -23.87 7.05
N GLY A 155 -1.08 -23.20 8.19
CA GLY A 155 -0.41 -23.79 9.36
C GLY A 155 -1.19 -24.96 9.97
N ALA A 156 -2.52 -24.85 10.09
CA ALA A 156 -3.36 -25.90 10.65
C ALA A 156 -3.47 -27.13 9.74
N ALA A 157 -3.43 -26.97 8.42
CA ALA A 157 -3.38 -28.06 7.45
C ALA A 157 -2.05 -28.80 7.54
N ALA A 158 -0.92 -28.08 7.49
CA ALA A 158 0.42 -28.68 7.65
C ALA A 158 0.55 -29.43 8.99
N ARG A 159 0.14 -28.82 10.11
CA ARG A 159 0.08 -29.46 11.44
C ARG A 159 -0.73 -30.75 11.41
N THR A 160 -1.92 -30.74 10.80
CA THR A 160 -2.79 -31.92 10.67
C THR A 160 -2.11 -33.05 9.88
N MET A 161 -1.46 -32.73 8.75
CA MET A 161 -0.77 -33.71 7.90
C MET A 161 0.46 -34.33 8.60
N LEU A 162 1.23 -33.52 9.33
CA LEU A 162 2.37 -33.97 10.14
C LEU A 162 1.93 -34.87 11.31
N VAL A 163 0.85 -34.49 12.00
CA VAL A 163 0.25 -35.33 13.06
C VAL A 163 -0.28 -36.65 12.51
N ALA A 164 -0.90 -36.65 11.31
CA ALA A 164 -1.36 -37.87 10.65
C ALA A 164 -0.20 -38.79 10.22
N ALA A 165 0.93 -38.23 9.76
CA ALA A 165 2.15 -38.99 9.48
C ALA A 165 2.70 -39.66 10.76
N ALA A 166 2.81 -38.91 11.86
CA ALA A 166 3.25 -39.46 13.15
C ALA A 166 2.31 -40.55 13.68
N ALA A 167 0.99 -40.33 13.57
CA ALA A 167 -0.05 -41.30 13.93
C ALA A 167 0.10 -42.61 13.15
N LYS A 168 0.34 -42.53 11.84
CA LYS A 168 0.60 -43.68 10.96
C LYS A 168 1.91 -44.39 11.32
N ARG A 169 3.01 -43.66 11.54
CA ARG A 169 4.34 -44.22 11.91
C ARG A 169 4.35 -44.87 13.30
N TRP A 170 3.52 -44.42 14.23
CA TRP A 170 3.36 -45.02 15.56
C TRP A 170 2.18 -46.02 15.67
N ASN A 171 1.35 -46.16 14.64
CA ASN A 171 0.09 -46.94 14.67
C ASN A 171 -0.82 -46.56 15.84
N VAL A 172 -1.07 -45.25 16.02
CA VAL A 172 -1.96 -44.70 17.05
C VAL A 172 -2.98 -43.75 16.44
N ASP A 173 -4.02 -43.45 17.22
CA ASP A 173 -5.02 -42.43 16.88
C ASP A 173 -4.40 -41.02 16.91
N ALA A 174 -4.57 -40.28 15.81
CA ALA A 174 -4.09 -38.90 15.65
C ALA A 174 -4.67 -37.95 16.72
N ALA A 175 -5.89 -38.19 17.21
CA ALA A 175 -6.50 -37.38 18.27
C ALA A 175 -5.83 -37.54 19.64
N LYS A 176 -4.91 -38.50 19.80
CA LYS A 176 -4.11 -38.72 21.02
C LYS A 176 -2.72 -38.09 20.93
N LEU A 177 -2.35 -37.49 19.80
CA LEU A 177 -1.07 -36.83 19.59
C LEU A 177 -1.21 -35.31 19.73
N THR A 178 -0.12 -34.63 20.08
CA THR A 178 -0.05 -33.17 20.15
C THR A 178 1.13 -32.65 19.35
N ALA A 179 1.01 -31.42 18.85
CA ALA A 179 2.09 -30.70 18.16
C ALA A 179 2.64 -29.60 19.07
N ARG A 180 3.96 -29.46 19.14
CA ARG A 180 4.67 -28.35 19.80
C ARG A 180 6.09 -28.21 19.27
N ASP A 181 6.60 -27.00 19.24
CA ASP A 181 8.02 -26.67 19.02
C ASP A 181 8.64 -27.27 17.72
N GLY A 182 7.83 -27.52 16.69
CA GLY A 182 8.27 -28.17 15.44
C GLY A 182 8.38 -29.71 15.51
N ALA A 183 7.71 -30.34 16.48
CA ALA A 183 7.62 -31.79 16.60
C ALA A 183 6.18 -32.26 16.90
N VAL A 184 5.88 -33.49 16.50
CA VAL A 184 4.71 -34.22 17.00
C VAL A 184 5.12 -35.07 18.19
N VAL A 185 4.28 -35.10 19.22
CA VAL A 185 4.52 -35.73 20.52
C VAL A 185 3.41 -36.72 20.82
N ASN A 186 3.78 -37.87 21.37
CA ASN A 186 2.87 -38.87 21.93
C ASN A 186 2.87 -38.79 23.47
N PRO A 187 1.86 -38.15 24.10
CA PRO A 187 1.84 -37.96 25.56
C PRO A 187 1.78 -39.26 26.37
N ALA A 188 1.36 -40.38 25.77
CA ALA A 188 1.30 -41.68 26.45
C ALA A 188 2.66 -42.39 26.57
N SER A 189 3.67 -41.93 25.81
CA SER A 189 5.03 -42.50 25.82
C SER A 189 6.16 -41.46 25.95
N ASN A 190 5.82 -40.17 25.86
CA ASN A 190 6.75 -39.05 25.65
C ASN A 190 7.64 -39.18 24.40
N ALA A 191 7.32 -40.09 23.47
CA ALA A 191 8.00 -40.18 22.18
C ALA A 191 7.73 -38.91 21.35
N THR A 192 8.73 -38.49 20.58
CA THR A 192 8.67 -37.33 19.70
C THR A 192 9.16 -37.69 18.30
N LEU A 193 8.64 -37.00 17.29
CA LEU A 193 9.13 -37.04 15.91
C LEU A 193 9.20 -35.60 15.40
N GLY A 194 10.38 -35.18 14.93
CA GLY A 194 10.56 -33.84 14.38
C GLY A 194 9.82 -33.67 13.05
N TYR A 195 9.33 -32.48 12.73
CA TYR A 195 8.61 -32.23 11.47
C TYR A 195 9.42 -32.63 10.23
N GLY A 196 10.75 -32.49 10.26
CA GLY A 196 11.63 -32.94 9.18
C GLY A 196 11.66 -34.46 8.96
N GLU A 197 11.47 -35.26 10.02
CA GLU A 197 11.33 -36.72 9.91
C GLU A 197 9.98 -37.17 9.33
N LEU A 198 8.98 -36.30 9.45
CA LEU A 198 7.60 -36.54 9.02
C LEU A 198 7.33 -35.95 7.62
N ALA A 199 8.22 -35.08 7.14
CA ALA A 199 8.03 -34.23 5.97
C ALA A 199 7.66 -35.03 4.70
N ASP A 200 8.45 -36.03 4.33
CA ASP A 200 8.22 -36.85 3.13
C ASP A 200 6.93 -37.69 3.22
N GLU A 201 6.57 -38.16 4.43
CA GLU A 201 5.35 -38.95 4.63
C GLU A 201 4.09 -38.08 4.64
N ALA A 202 4.15 -36.90 5.27
CA ALA A 202 3.09 -35.90 5.22
C ALA A 202 2.87 -35.37 3.79
N ALA A 203 3.93 -35.22 3.00
CA ALA A 203 3.84 -34.75 1.61
C ALA A 203 3.10 -35.73 0.68
N ALA A 204 3.03 -37.01 1.06
CA ALA A 204 2.28 -38.04 0.34
C ALA A 204 0.80 -38.14 0.77
N MET A 205 0.35 -37.32 1.73
CA MET A 205 -1.04 -37.30 2.20
C MET A 205 -1.88 -36.26 1.45
N PRO A 206 -3.21 -36.48 1.29
CA PRO A 206 -4.10 -35.45 0.78
C PRO A 206 -4.15 -34.25 1.74
N VAL A 207 -4.15 -33.03 1.18
CA VAL A 207 -4.36 -31.80 1.95
C VAL A 207 -5.81 -31.79 2.48
N PRO A 208 -6.04 -31.58 3.79
CA PRO A 208 -7.39 -31.49 4.33
C PRO A 208 -8.15 -30.27 3.74
N ALA A 209 -9.45 -30.44 3.49
CA ALA A 209 -10.28 -29.36 2.93
C ALA A 209 -10.42 -28.21 3.96
N PRO A 210 -10.39 -26.92 3.56
CA PRO A 210 -10.32 -25.78 4.48
C PRO A 210 -11.43 -25.71 5.54
N GLU A 211 -12.61 -26.21 5.22
CA GLU A 211 -13.79 -26.34 6.09
C GLU A 211 -13.67 -27.46 7.13
N SER A 212 -12.75 -28.41 6.94
CA SER A 212 -12.44 -29.47 7.92
C SER A 212 -11.38 -29.05 8.96
N LEU A 213 -10.71 -27.90 8.74
CA LEU A 213 -9.59 -27.47 9.57
C LEU A 213 -10.05 -26.82 10.87
N LYS A 214 -9.76 -27.46 12.01
CA LYS A 214 -9.87 -26.81 13.31
C LYS A 214 -8.69 -25.86 13.54
N LEU A 215 -8.95 -24.57 13.40
CA LEU A 215 -8.07 -23.49 13.87
C LEU A 215 -8.11 -23.38 15.41
N LYS A 216 -7.11 -22.73 16.01
CA LYS A 216 -7.10 -22.37 17.43
C LYS A 216 -8.15 -21.31 17.77
N ASP A 217 -8.74 -21.39 18.97
CA ASP A 217 -9.47 -20.25 19.54
C ASP A 217 -8.47 -19.14 19.95
N PRO A 218 -8.84 -17.85 19.92
CA PRO A 218 -7.95 -16.77 20.34
C PRO A 218 -7.46 -16.84 21.80
N LYS A 219 -8.16 -17.59 22.65
CA LYS A 219 -7.76 -17.88 24.05
C LYS A 219 -6.58 -18.87 24.15
N ASP A 220 -6.36 -19.67 23.10
CA ASP A 220 -5.36 -20.75 23.03
C ASP A 220 -4.12 -20.31 22.24
N PHE A 221 -4.05 -19.03 21.84
CA PHE A 221 -2.89 -18.43 21.17
C PHE A 221 -1.70 -18.32 22.13
N LYS A 222 -0.50 -18.64 21.61
CA LYS A 222 0.78 -18.57 22.33
C LYS A 222 1.69 -17.44 21.83
N LEU A 223 1.43 -16.98 20.60
CA LEU A 223 2.27 -16.06 19.83
C LEU A 223 1.46 -14.89 19.28
N LEU A 224 0.26 -15.12 18.76
CA LEU A 224 -0.63 -14.04 18.33
C LEU A 224 -1.06 -13.19 19.53
N GLY A 225 -1.01 -11.86 19.39
CA GLY A 225 -1.25 -10.92 20.48
C GLY A 225 -0.03 -10.66 21.38
N THR A 226 1.10 -11.34 21.17
CA THR A 226 2.35 -11.06 21.90
C THR A 226 3.19 -9.99 21.18
N PRO A 227 3.96 -9.17 21.91
CA PRO A 227 4.93 -8.22 21.33
C PRO A 227 6.17 -8.97 20.82
N ALA A 228 5.98 -9.82 19.80
CA ALA A 228 7.04 -10.64 19.24
C ALA A 228 8.05 -9.78 18.49
N LYS A 229 9.34 -9.97 18.79
CA LYS A 229 10.42 -9.23 18.13
C LYS A 229 10.47 -9.52 16.63
N ARG A 230 10.74 -8.47 15.86
CA ARG A 230 10.78 -8.53 14.40
C ARG A 230 11.90 -9.42 13.86
N LEU A 231 11.54 -10.31 12.94
CA LEU A 231 12.47 -11.21 12.25
C LEU A 231 13.50 -10.46 11.38
N ASP A 232 13.12 -9.30 10.83
CA ASP A 232 13.94 -8.51 9.92
C ASP A 232 14.83 -7.45 10.61
N THR A 233 14.63 -7.20 11.90
CA THR A 233 15.42 -6.22 12.66
C THR A 233 16.90 -6.58 12.80
N PRO A 234 17.32 -7.82 13.11
CA PRO A 234 18.74 -8.16 13.29
C PRO A 234 19.61 -7.79 12.09
N ASP A 235 19.20 -8.17 10.87
CA ASP A 235 19.98 -7.87 9.67
C ASP A 235 19.92 -6.38 9.27
N LYS A 236 18.84 -5.67 9.61
CA LYS A 236 18.76 -4.21 9.43
C LYS A 236 19.73 -3.45 10.33
N VAL A 237 19.85 -3.81 11.62
CA VAL A 237 20.73 -3.08 12.56
C VAL A 237 22.22 -3.37 12.38
N VAL A 238 22.59 -4.44 11.68
CA VAL A 238 24.01 -4.75 11.36
C VAL A 238 24.39 -4.52 9.89
N GLY A 239 23.50 -3.93 9.08
CA GLY A 239 23.79 -3.61 7.68
C GLY A 239 23.91 -4.82 6.75
N LYS A 240 23.17 -5.91 7.04
CA LYS A 240 23.06 -7.12 6.20
C LYS A 240 21.78 -7.18 5.36
N ALA A 241 20.75 -6.43 5.74
CA ALA A 241 19.48 -6.40 5.02
C ALA A 241 19.67 -5.79 3.62
N GLU A 242 19.38 -6.55 2.56
CA GLU A 242 19.55 -6.11 1.18
C GLU A 242 18.30 -5.38 0.66
N PHE A 243 18.47 -4.10 0.29
CA PHE A 243 17.49 -3.32 -0.46
C PHE A 243 17.79 -3.35 -1.96
N GLY A 244 16.85 -2.88 -2.79
CA GLY A 244 17.05 -2.81 -4.24
C GLY A 244 18.31 -2.01 -4.63
N ILE A 245 18.63 -0.96 -3.86
CA ILE A 245 19.81 -0.13 -4.09
C ILE A 245 21.15 -0.83 -3.78
N ASP A 246 21.17 -1.92 -3.02
CA ASP A 246 22.41 -2.59 -2.59
C ASP A 246 22.98 -3.55 -3.64
N VAL A 247 22.13 -4.03 -4.55
CA VAL A 247 22.40 -5.04 -5.59
C VAL A 247 23.72 -4.77 -6.33
N LYS A 248 24.59 -5.78 -6.41
CA LYS A 248 25.88 -5.75 -7.11
C LYS A 248 26.02 -7.02 -7.94
N LEU A 249 26.19 -6.87 -9.25
CA LEU A 249 26.37 -7.99 -10.19
C LEU A 249 27.76 -7.93 -10.85
N PRO A 250 28.34 -9.07 -11.29
CA PRO A 250 29.57 -9.07 -12.07
C PRO A 250 29.46 -8.19 -13.32
N GLY A 251 30.47 -7.34 -13.56
CA GLY A 251 30.52 -6.42 -14.70
C GLY A 251 29.61 -5.17 -14.61
N MET A 252 28.75 -5.08 -13.58
CA MET A 252 27.68 -4.08 -13.49
C MET A 252 28.16 -2.63 -13.56
N LYS A 253 27.40 -1.80 -14.28
CA LYS A 253 27.55 -0.34 -14.33
C LYS A 253 26.52 0.37 -13.47
N VAL A 254 26.80 1.63 -13.12
CA VAL A 254 25.86 2.51 -12.42
C VAL A 254 25.52 3.67 -13.33
N ALA A 255 24.23 3.97 -13.46
CA ALA A 255 23.74 5.13 -14.19
C ALA A 255 23.09 6.13 -13.23
N ALA A 256 23.49 7.39 -13.34
CA ALA A 256 22.74 8.52 -12.80
C ALA A 256 21.84 9.06 -13.92
N ILE A 257 20.60 9.38 -13.60
CA ILE A 257 19.59 9.88 -14.55
C ILE A 257 19.22 11.33 -14.23
N ALA A 258 18.95 12.12 -15.26
CA ALA A 258 18.19 13.36 -15.18
C ALA A 258 16.95 13.23 -16.07
N ILE A 259 15.78 13.54 -15.53
CA ILE A 259 14.48 13.46 -16.22
C ILE A 259 14.07 14.87 -16.68
N SER A 260 13.20 14.97 -17.69
CA SER A 260 12.65 16.25 -18.15
C SER A 260 11.90 16.97 -17.01
N PRO A 261 12.36 18.15 -16.54
CA PRO A 261 11.78 18.82 -15.36
C PRO A 261 10.36 19.35 -15.55
N VAL A 262 9.83 19.26 -16.78
CA VAL A 262 8.42 19.44 -17.11
C VAL A 262 7.90 18.12 -17.65
N PHE A 263 6.83 17.59 -17.03
CA PHE A 263 6.22 16.33 -17.43
C PHE A 263 5.69 16.39 -18.87
N GLY A 264 6.07 15.41 -19.70
CA GLY A 264 5.77 15.41 -21.13
C GLY A 264 6.74 16.24 -21.99
N GLY A 265 7.75 16.87 -21.40
CA GLY A 265 8.93 17.37 -22.09
C GLY A 265 9.96 16.26 -22.40
N LYS A 266 11.04 16.61 -23.09
CA LYS A 266 12.05 15.68 -23.60
C LYS A 266 13.46 16.30 -23.76
N PRO A 267 14.54 15.49 -23.83
CA PRO A 267 15.88 16.00 -24.13
C PRO A 267 15.94 16.66 -25.51
N LYS A 268 16.46 17.89 -25.58
CA LYS A 268 16.61 18.68 -26.83
C LYS A 268 18.06 18.73 -27.31
N SER A 269 19.03 18.88 -26.39
CA SER A 269 20.46 18.72 -26.69
C SER A 269 21.22 18.26 -25.45
N VAL A 270 22.36 17.58 -25.68
CA VAL A 270 23.27 17.09 -24.63
C VAL A 270 24.70 17.20 -25.16
N ASP A 271 25.65 17.67 -24.34
CA ASP A 271 27.08 17.68 -24.71
C ASP A 271 27.74 16.33 -24.39
N ASP A 272 27.47 15.33 -25.24
CA ASP A 272 28.00 13.98 -25.11
C ASP A 272 29.55 13.95 -25.01
N LYS A 273 30.22 14.94 -25.61
CA LYS A 273 31.69 15.07 -25.58
C LYS A 273 32.19 15.50 -24.21
N ALA A 274 31.55 16.48 -23.57
CA ALA A 274 31.85 16.87 -22.19
C ALA A 274 31.58 15.72 -21.20
N VAL A 275 30.49 14.97 -21.39
CA VAL A 275 30.16 13.79 -20.58
C VAL A 275 31.22 12.69 -20.70
N LEU A 276 31.58 12.32 -21.93
CA LEU A 276 32.56 11.24 -22.20
C LEU A 276 34.00 11.61 -21.83
N ALA A 277 34.31 12.89 -21.65
CA ALA A 277 35.60 13.33 -21.11
C ALA A 277 35.77 13.04 -19.60
N VAL A 278 34.69 12.75 -18.86
CA VAL A 278 34.75 12.45 -17.43
C VAL A 278 35.25 11.01 -17.21
N LYS A 279 36.46 10.88 -16.65
CA LYS A 279 37.09 9.57 -16.36
C LYS A 279 36.16 8.66 -15.55
N GLY A 280 35.88 7.48 -16.11
CA GLY A 280 35.01 6.45 -15.51
C GLY A 280 33.60 6.41 -16.10
N VAL A 281 33.18 7.44 -16.85
CA VAL A 281 31.99 7.39 -17.70
C VAL A 281 32.24 6.46 -18.88
N ARG A 282 31.18 5.79 -19.34
CA ARG A 282 31.20 4.78 -20.41
C ARG A 282 30.23 5.10 -21.53
N GLN A 283 29.07 5.68 -21.24
CA GLN A 283 28.04 5.95 -22.23
C GLN A 283 27.10 7.08 -21.79
N VAL A 284 26.60 7.84 -22.77
CA VAL A 284 25.40 8.68 -22.62
C VAL A 284 24.24 7.93 -23.24
N VAL A 285 23.19 7.71 -22.45
CA VAL A 285 21.94 7.08 -22.88
C VAL A 285 20.84 8.13 -22.87
N LYS A 286 19.98 8.11 -23.89
CA LYS A 286 18.88 9.07 -24.06
C LYS A 286 17.59 8.26 -24.22
N THR A 287 16.55 8.64 -23.49
CA THR A 287 15.19 8.11 -23.67
C THR A 287 14.32 9.18 -24.34
N ASP A 288 13.04 8.86 -24.50
CA ASP A 288 11.99 9.79 -24.89
C ASP A 288 11.85 11.01 -23.97
N ASP A 289 12.23 10.90 -22.69
CA ASP A 289 11.97 11.92 -21.66
C ASP A 289 13.13 12.17 -20.67
N ALA A 290 14.27 11.49 -20.80
CA ALA A 290 15.38 11.56 -19.84
C ALA A 290 16.77 11.32 -20.47
N VAL A 291 17.82 11.68 -19.72
CA VAL A 291 19.22 11.42 -20.05
C VAL A 291 19.87 10.66 -18.90
N ALA A 292 20.50 9.52 -19.19
CA ALA A 292 21.21 8.72 -18.21
C ALA A 292 22.69 8.59 -18.57
N VAL A 293 23.57 8.84 -17.60
CA VAL A 293 25.03 8.73 -17.77
C VAL A 293 25.54 7.48 -17.07
N VAL A 294 25.98 6.51 -17.88
CA VAL A 294 26.42 5.18 -17.44
C VAL A 294 27.92 5.22 -17.17
N ALA A 295 28.32 4.76 -15.99
CA ALA A 295 29.71 4.80 -15.53
C ALA A 295 30.10 3.57 -14.70
N ASP A 296 31.40 3.42 -14.44
CA ASP A 296 31.93 2.36 -13.58
C ASP A 296 31.50 2.52 -12.11
N HIS A 297 31.16 3.74 -11.67
CA HIS A 297 30.69 4.03 -10.32
C HIS A 297 29.86 5.32 -10.25
N MET A 298 29.00 5.43 -9.24
CA MET A 298 28.09 6.58 -9.01
C MET A 298 28.79 7.95 -9.08
N GLY A 299 29.98 8.06 -8.50
CA GLY A 299 30.75 9.31 -8.49
C GLY A 299 31.22 9.79 -9.87
N ALA A 300 31.40 8.89 -10.84
CA ALA A 300 31.66 9.24 -12.23
C ALA A 300 30.36 9.53 -12.99
N ALA A 301 29.31 8.73 -12.76
CA ALA A 301 27.98 8.94 -13.35
C ALA A 301 27.43 10.36 -13.04
N LYS A 302 27.41 10.76 -11.75
CA LYS A 302 26.96 12.10 -11.35
C LYS A 302 27.81 13.23 -11.92
N LYS A 303 29.14 13.06 -12.02
CA LYS A 303 30.02 14.07 -12.62
C LYS A 303 29.82 14.21 -14.12
N GLY A 304 29.61 13.09 -14.83
CA GLY A 304 29.26 13.12 -16.25
C GLY A 304 27.88 13.75 -16.48
N LEU A 305 26.87 13.41 -15.67
CA LEU A 305 25.54 14.03 -15.74
C LEU A 305 25.58 15.55 -15.52
N ALA A 306 26.37 16.02 -14.55
CA ALA A 306 26.61 17.45 -14.35
C ALA A 306 27.35 18.14 -15.53
N ALA A 307 28.17 17.40 -16.27
CA ALA A 307 28.84 17.88 -17.48
C ALA A 307 27.96 17.82 -18.74
N ALA A 308 26.74 17.26 -18.66
CA ALA A 308 25.90 16.97 -19.82
C ALA A 308 25.25 18.19 -20.47
N ASN A 309 25.18 19.33 -19.76
CA ASN A 309 24.63 20.61 -20.24
C ASN A 309 23.30 20.43 -21.01
N ILE A 310 22.37 19.69 -20.39
CA ILE A 310 21.15 19.24 -21.06
C ILE A 310 20.23 20.45 -21.28
N THR A 311 19.86 20.69 -22.54
CA THR A 311 18.71 21.56 -22.84
C THR A 311 17.49 20.69 -23.05
N TRP A 312 16.34 21.18 -22.60
CA TRP A 312 15.06 20.49 -22.66
C TRP A 312 14.14 21.16 -23.70
N ASP A 313 13.23 20.36 -24.25
CA ASP A 313 12.02 20.82 -24.92
C ASP A 313 10.88 20.50 -23.96
N ASP A 314 10.48 21.52 -23.16
CA ASP A 314 9.55 21.37 -22.03
C ASP A 314 8.11 21.01 -22.46
N GLY A 315 7.82 20.98 -23.76
CA GLY A 315 6.60 20.40 -24.31
C GLY A 315 5.32 21.20 -23.97
N PRO A 316 4.15 20.54 -23.91
CA PRO A 316 2.86 21.23 -23.79
C PRO A 316 2.59 21.81 -22.40
N ASN A 317 3.23 21.30 -21.35
CA ASN A 317 2.94 21.63 -19.95
C ASN A 317 3.85 22.73 -19.38
N ALA A 318 4.69 23.36 -20.21
CA ALA A 318 5.72 24.36 -19.84
C ALA A 318 5.20 25.71 -19.29
N LYS A 319 3.95 25.75 -18.82
CA LYS A 319 3.26 26.90 -18.22
C LYS A 319 2.28 26.52 -17.11
N VAL A 320 2.28 25.25 -16.68
CA VAL A 320 1.34 24.74 -15.68
C VAL A 320 1.81 25.18 -14.30
N ASP A 321 1.02 26.06 -13.69
CA ASP A 321 1.25 26.58 -12.34
C ASP A 321 0.21 25.99 -11.36
N SER A 322 0.57 25.83 -10.08
CA SER A 322 -0.39 25.38 -9.05
C SER A 322 -1.62 26.28 -8.93
N ALA A 323 -1.48 27.59 -9.19
CA ALA A 323 -2.60 28.53 -9.20
C ALA A 323 -3.62 28.23 -10.30
N GLU A 324 -3.18 27.73 -11.47
CA GLU A 324 -4.09 27.32 -12.54
C GLU A 324 -4.84 26.03 -12.16
N ILE A 325 -4.13 25.03 -11.62
CA ILE A 325 -4.74 23.75 -11.17
C ILE A 325 -5.82 24.00 -10.11
N VAL A 326 -5.54 24.86 -9.12
CA VAL A 326 -6.53 25.23 -8.09
C VAL A 326 -7.72 26.00 -8.68
N SER A 327 -7.49 26.85 -9.68
CA SER A 327 -8.57 27.55 -10.40
C SER A 327 -9.48 26.57 -11.15
N GLN A 328 -8.90 25.61 -11.89
CA GLN A 328 -9.64 24.57 -12.61
C GLN A 328 -10.50 23.74 -11.65
N LEU A 329 -9.96 23.33 -10.50
CA LEU A 329 -10.69 22.64 -9.42
C LEU A 329 -11.81 23.52 -8.82
N THR A 330 -11.52 24.80 -8.59
CA THR A 330 -12.48 25.78 -8.02
C THR A 330 -13.71 25.98 -8.91
N GLU A 331 -13.53 25.98 -10.24
CA GLU A 331 -14.63 26.08 -11.20
C GLU A 331 -15.36 24.74 -11.40
N ALA A 332 -14.64 23.63 -11.57
CA ALA A 332 -15.23 22.32 -11.77
C ALA A 332 -16.14 21.90 -10.60
N SER A 333 -15.69 22.12 -9.36
CA SER A 333 -16.44 21.82 -8.12
C SER A 333 -17.78 22.55 -7.99
N LYS A 334 -18.07 23.57 -8.81
CA LYS A 334 -19.39 24.23 -8.84
C LYS A 334 -20.46 23.36 -9.51
N GLN A 335 -20.08 22.45 -10.40
CA GLN A 335 -20.98 21.54 -11.11
C GLN A 335 -21.27 20.28 -10.27
N PRO A 336 -22.41 19.60 -10.48
CA PRO A 336 -22.67 18.27 -9.91
C PRO A 336 -21.62 17.24 -10.35
N GLY A 337 -21.23 16.37 -9.42
CA GLY A 337 -20.34 15.24 -9.68
C GLY A 337 -21.09 13.94 -10.00
N ALA A 338 -20.33 12.87 -10.21
CA ALA A 338 -20.86 11.51 -10.14
C ALA A 338 -21.21 11.19 -8.68
N VAL A 339 -22.34 10.52 -8.44
CA VAL A 339 -22.86 10.31 -7.07
C VAL A 339 -22.27 9.04 -6.45
N ALA A 340 -21.52 9.20 -5.36
CA ALA A 340 -20.96 8.09 -4.57
C ALA A 340 -21.95 7.57 -3.51
N ARG A 341 -22.73 8.46 -2.90
CA ARG A 341 -23.79 8.11 -1.94
C ARG A 341 -24.93 9.14 -1.98
N ASN A 342 -26.17 8.68 -1.91
CA ASN A 342 -27.34 9.56 -1.77
C ASN A 342 -28.44 8.86 -0.96
N GLU A 343 -28.64 9.30 0.28
CA GLU A 343 -29.68 8.82 1.20
C GLU A 343 -30.52 9.98 1.72
N GLY A 344 -31.84 9.76 1.82
CA GLY A 344 -32.80 10.79 2.20
C GLY A 344 -33.00 11.86 1.11
N ASP A 345 -33.41 13.06 1.54
CA ASP A 345 -33.65 14.24 0.72
C ASP A 345 -32.86 15.42 1.30
N THR A 346 -31.57 15.48 0.96
CA THR A 346 -30.64 16.52 1.44
C THR A 346 -31.06 17.92 1.02
N ALA A 347 -31.64 18.09 -0.17
CA ALA A 347 -32.09 19.39 -0.67
C ALA A 347 -33.23 19.95 0.19
N LYS A 348 -34.24 19.14 0.49
CA LYS A 348 -35.35 19.52 1.38
C LYS A 348 -34.92 19.68 2.83
N ALA A 349 -34.04 18.80 3.32
CA ALA A 349 -33.52 18.89 4.69
C ALA A 349 -32.62 20.12 4.89
N LEU A 350 -31.82 20.51 3.89
CA LEU A 350 -31.15 21.82 3.85
C LEU A 350 -32.17 22.96 3.80
N ALA A 351 -33.19 22.89 2.94
CA ALA A 351 -34.19 23.94 2.80
C ALA A 351 -34.93 24.25 4.12
N GLY A 352 -35.22 23.22 4.93
CA GLY A 352 -35.86 23.33 6.25
C GLY A 352 -34.92 23.49 7.45
N ALA A 353 -33.60 23.56 7.25
CA ALA A 353 -32.64 23.64 8.35
C ALA A 353 -32.71 24.99 9.10
N ALA A 354 -32.67 24.93 10.43
CA ALA A 354 -32.67 26.13 11.30
C ALA A 354 -31.35 26.91 11.22
N LYS A 355 -30.24 26.23 10.89
CA LYS A 355 -28.95 26.84 10.60
C LYS A 355 -28.27 26.09 9.46
N LYS A 356 -27.58 26.82 8.59
CA LYS A 356 -26.76 26.27 7.50
C LYS A 356 -25.29 26.58 7.75
N LEU A 357 -24.42 25.66 7.36
CA LEU A 357 -22.97 25.85 7.34
C LEU A 357 -22.43 25.43 5.99
N GLU A 358 -21.45 26.18 5.49
CA GLU A 358 -20.73 25.88 4.26
C GLU A 358 -19.23 26.10 4.47
N ALA A 359 -18.42 25.24 3.88
CA ALA A 359 -16.97 25.30 3.95
C ALA A 359 -16.33 24.77 2.66
N ILE A 360 -15.12 25.23 2.39
CA ILE A 360 -14.24 24.72 1.35
C ILE A 360 -12.98 24.25 2.05
N TYR A 361 -12.55 23.03 1.73
CA TYR A 361 -11.32 22.45 2.22
C TYR A 361 -10.37 22.15 1.05
N GLN A 362 -9.07 22.24 1.30
CA GLN A 362 -8.04 22.01 0.28
C GLN A 362 -6.86 21.26 0.88
N VAL A 363 -6.33 20.28 0.15
CA VAL A 363 -5.07 19.63 0.50
C VAL A 363 -4.19 19.49 -0.75
N PRO A 364 -2.86 19.67 -0.64
CA PRO A 364 -2.00 19.88 -1.81
C PRO A 364 -1.50 18.56 -2.40
N PHE A 365 -0.77 18.66 -3.52
CA PHE A 365 0.09 17.57 -3.96
C PHE A 365 1.11 17.23 -2.86
N LEU A 366 1.40 15.94 -2.67
CA LEU A 366 2.43 15.46 -1.73
C LEU A 366 3.37 14.48 -2.42
N ALA A 367 4.66 14.66 -2.19
CA ALA A 367 5.69 13.67 -2.47
C ALA A 367 5.77 12.65 -1.32
N HIS A 368 6.19 11.42 -1.66
CA HIS A 368 6.41 10.31 -0.74
C HIS A 368 7.69 10.42 0.05
N ALA A 369 8.71 11.04 -0.55
CA ALA A 369 10.00 11.34 0.09
C ALA A 369 10.66 10.09 0.73
N THR A 370 10.54 8.91 0.10
CA THR A 370 11.01 7.62 0.64
C THR A 370 12.53 7.64 0.90
N MET A 371 12.99 7.10 2.03
CA MET A 371 14.40 7.26 2.45
C MET A 371 15.41 6.62 1.49
N GLU A 372 15.07 5.50 0.85
CA GLU A 372 15.77 4.95 -0.32
C GLU A 372 15.18 5.57 -1.60
N PRO A 373 15.92 6.42 -2.35
CA PRO A 373 15.43 6.99 -3.61
C PRO A 373 15.15 5.92 -4.67
N MET A 374 14.32 6.24 -5.65
CA MET A 374 13.96 5.36 -6.76
C MET A 374 15.22 4.84 -7.49
N ASN A 375 15.26 3.52 -7.61
CA ASN A 375 16.38 2.80 -8.20
C ASN A 375 15.91 1.44 -8.76
N CYS A 376 16.63 0.91 -9.73
CA CYS A 376 16.37 -0.40 -10.30
C CYS A 376 17.64 -0.92 -11.01
N THR A 377 17.97 -2.20 -10.81
CA THR A 377 19.03 -2.87 -11.58
C THR A 377 18.40 -3.72 -12.66
N VAL A 378 18.85 -3.58 -13.90
CA VAL A 378 18.31 -4.32 -15.05
C VAL A 378 19.45 -4.90 -15.88
N HIS A 379 19.25 -6.11 -16.40
CA HIS A 379 20.11 -6.73 -17.41
C HIS A 379 19.22 -7.25 -18.55
N VAL A 380 19.20 -6.53 -19.68
CA VAL A 380 18.48 -6.93 -20.89
C VAL A 380 19.41 -7.77 -21.77
N ARG A 381 18.88 -8.86 -22.35
CA ARG A 381 19.53 -9.70 -23.35
C ARG A 381 18.52 -10.02 -24.46
N LYS A 382 19.00 -10.61 -25.56
CA LYS A 382 18.16 -10.99 -26.71
C LYS A 382 17.13 -12.09 -26.38
N ASP A 383 17.35 -12.84 -25.31
CA ASP A 383 16.60 -14.04 -24.91
C ASP A 383 15.96 -13.92 -23.51
N GLY A 384 16.18 -12.81 -22.79
CA GLY A 384 15.64 -12.61 -21.45
C GLY A 384 16.00 -11.26 -20.82
N CYS A 385 15.23 -10.87 -19.82
CA CYS A 385 15.43 -9.67 -19.02
C CYS A 385 15.42 -10.05 -17.53
N GLU A 386 16.36 -9.53 -16.76
CA GLU A 386 16.41 -9.71 -15.31
C GLU A 386 16.40 -8.36 -14.63
N VAL A 387 15.50 -8.20 -13.65
CA VAL A 387 15.22 -6.97 -12.92
C VAL A 387 15.40 -7.24 -11.44
N TRP A 388 16.24 -6.45 -10.76
CA TRP A 388 16.37 -6.46 -9.31
C TRP A 388 15.92 -5.09 -8.79
N VAL A 389 14.85 -5.10 -7.99
CA VAL A 389 14.15 -3.88 -7.54
C VAL A 389 13.47 -4.14 -6.21
N GLY A 390 13.32 -3.11 -5.39
CA GLY A 390 12.42 -3.14 -4.25
C GLY A 390 11.06 -2.55 -4.62
N THR A 391 10.03 -3.38 -4.83
CA THR A 391 8.69 -2.97 -5.30
C THR A 391 7.54 -3.57 -4.47
N GLN A 392 6.41 -2.85 -4.38
CA GLN A 392 5.16 -3.34 -3.82
C GLN A 392 4.33 -4.17 -4.81
N VAL A 393 4.71 -4.21 -6.11
CA VAL A 393 3.94 -4.77 -7.24
C VAL A 393 4.80 -5.60 -8.23
N PRO A 394 5.45 -6.69 -7.78
CA PRO A 394 6.40 -7.47 -8.60
C PRO A 394 5.84 -7.95 -9.95
N THR A 395 4.55 -8.25 -10.05
CA THR A 395 3.88 -8.71 -11.27
C THR A 395 3.62 -7.60 -12.30
N MET A 396 3.42 -6.36 -11.84
CA MET A 396 3.38 -5.17 -12.69
C MET A 396 4.78 -4.80 -13.18
N ALA A 397 5.79 -4.83 -12.30
CA ALA A 397 7.19 -4.60 -12.69
C ALA A 397 7.66 -5.59 -13.78
N GLN A 398 7.26 -6.87 -13.67
CA GLN A 398 7.53 -7.88 -14.69
C GLN A 398 6.79 -7.59 -16.02
N ALA A 399 5.53 -7.14 -15.96
CA ALA A 399 4.73 -6.83 -17.14
C ALA A 399 5.29 -5.62 -17.91
N VAL A 400 5.61 -4.53 -17.21
CA VAL A 400 6.21 -3.32 -17.80
C VAL A 400 7.57 -3.61 -18.43
N ALA A 401 8.40 -4.42 -17.77
CA ALA A 401 9.68 -4.85 -18.35
C ALA A 401 9.51 -5.76 -19.58
N ALA A 402 8.48 -6.62 -19.62
CA ALA A 402 8.14 -7.45 -20.78
C ALA A 402 7.65 -6.60 -21.97
N GLU A 403 6.74 -5.66 -21.72
CA GLU A 403 6.20 -4.74 -22.73
C GLU A 403 7.31 -3.91 -23.39
N ILE A 404 8.16 -3.25 -22.60
CA ILE A 404 9.22 -2.37 -23.11
C ILE A 404 10.30 -3.15 -23.87
N THR A 405 10.62 -4.39 -23.45
CA THR A 405 11.60 -5.23 -24.14
C THR A 405 11.03 -6.01 -25.33
N GLY A 406 9.71 -6.12 -25.46
CA GLY A 406 9.05 -7.02 -26.41
C GLY A 406 9.25 -8.52 -26.10
N LEU A 407 9.77 -8.85 -24.91
CA LEU A 407 10.02 -10.24 -24.50
C LEU A 407 8.75 -10.87 -23.89
N PRO A 408 8.52 -12.19 -24.08
CA PRO A 408 7.48 -12.92 -23.35
C PRO A 408 7.66 -12.81 -21.84
N LYS A 409 6.56 -12.76 -21.07
CA LYS A 409 6.58 -12.56 -19.60
C LYS A 409 7.40 -13.63 -18.86
N ASP A 410 7.48 -14.87 -19.36
CA ASP A 410 8.33 -15.95 -18.80
C ASP A 410 9.84 -15.74 -19.03
N LYS A 411 10.23 -14.87 -19.95
CA LYS A 411 11.62 -14.44 -20.19
C LYS A 411 12.04 -13.25 -19.34
N VAL A 412 11.11 -12.67 -18.57
CA VAL A 412 11.38 -11.58 -17.63
C VAL A 412 11.35 -12.13 -16.20
N LYS A 413 12.47 -12.02 -15.48
CA LYS A 413 12.52 -12.35 -14.04
C LYS A 413 12.59 -11.07 -13.23
N VAL A 414 11.82 -11.01 -12.14
CA VAL A 414 11.94 -9.95 -11.12
C VAL A 414 12.41 -10.58 -9.82
N TYR A 415 13.54 -10.09 -9.32
CA TYR A 415 14.06 -10.36 -7.99
C TYR A 415 13.62 -9.19 -7.11
N ASN A 416 12.59 -9.43 -6.28
CA ASN A 416 12.10 -8.41 -5.36
C ASN A 416 12.96 -8.36 -4.09
N HIS A 417 13.23 -7.17 -3.57
CA HIS A 417 14.03 -6.91 -2.38
C HIS A 417 13.23 -6.13 -1.32
N LEU A 418 13.83 -5.90 -0.15
CA LEU A 418 13.32 -4.95 0.84
C LEU A 418 13.28 -3.52 0.26
N ILE A 419 12.39 -2.66 0.79
CA ILE A 419 12.24 -1.27 0.31
C ILE A 419 12.48 -0.27 1.45
N GLY A 420 13.29 0.75 1.22
CA GLY A 420 13.66 1.78 2.21
C GLY A 420 12.58 2.86 2.36
N GLY A 421 11.36 2.42 2.65
CA GLY A 421 10.14 3.22 2.53
C GLY A 421 9.42 2.95 1.21
N GLY A 422 8.10 2.81 1.28
CA GLY A 422 7.21 2.66 0.13
C GLY A 422 6.19 3.79 0.10
N PHE A 423 5.36 3.85 1.15
CA PHE A 423 4.36 4.91 1.42
C PHE A 423 3.35 5.17 0.29
N GLY A 424 3.33 4.38 -0.78
CA GLY A 424 2.59 4.65 -2.00
C GLY A 424 3.46 4.57 -3.25
N ARG A 425 4.57 5.34 -3.29
CA ARG A 425 5.54 5.48 -4.39
C ARG A 425 5.85 4.22 -5.19
N ARG A 426 6.00 3.08 -4.49
CA ARG A 426 6.48 1.80 -5.04
C ARG A 426 5.36 0.82 -5.40
N LEU A 427 4.10 1.29 -5.39
CA LEU A 427 3.01 0.71 -6.18
C LEU A 427 3.17 1.04 -7.68
N GLU A 428 3.90 2.10 -8.04
CA GLU A 428 4.16 2.46 -9.43
C GLU A 428 5.39 1.73 -10.00
N ALA A 429 5.37 1.50 -11.31
CA ALA A 429 6.43 0.84 -12.06
C ALA A 429 7.22 1.80 -12.99
N ASP A 430 7.03 3.11 -12.86
CA ASP A 430 7.67 4.15 -13.66
C ASP A 430 9.22 4.11 -13.57
N GLY A 431 9.76 3.91 -12.37
CA GLY A 431 11.20 3.75 -12.15
C GLY A 431 11.76 2.48 -12.81
N VAL A 432 10.95 1.42 -12.90
CA VAL A 432 11.30 0.20 -13.65
C VAL A 432 11.26 0.48 -15.15
N ALA A 433 10.23 1.17 -15.65
CA ALA A 433 10.11 1.55 -17.06
C ALA A 433 11.31 2.36 -17.55
N ARG A 434 11.71 3.40 -16.80
CA ARG A 434 12.92 4.20 -17.08
C ARG A 434 14.18 3.34 -17.10
N ALA A 435 14.34 2.47 -16.10
CA ALA A 435 15.53 1.64 -15.98
C ALA A 435 15.64 0.60 -17.12
N VAL A 436 14.53 0.03 -17.57
CA VAL A 436 14.51 -0.90 -18.72
C VAL A 436 14.81 -0.15 -20.02
N LYS A 437 14.21 1.02 -20.27
CA LYS A 437 14.51 1.88 -21.44
C LYS A 437 16.00 2.27 -21.53
N VAL A 438 16.64 2.46 -20.38
CA VAL A 438 18.09 2.70 -20.29
C VAL A 438 18.87 1.40 -20.56
N ALA A 439 18.52 0.30 -19.89
CA ALA A 439 19.25 -0.97 -19.99
C ALA A 439 19.16 -1.65 -21.36
N GLN A 440 18.13 -1.39 -22.17
CA GLN A 440 18.06 -1.80 -23.58
C GLN A 440 19.22 -1.23 -24.43
N GLN A 441 19.87 -0.16 -23.98
CA GLN A 441 20.93 0.53 -24.71
C GLN A 441 22.33 0.23 -24.14
N VAL A 442 22.47 -0.59 -23.10
CA VAL A 442 23.72 -0.80 -22.35
C VAL A 442 24.18 -2.25 -22.43
N ASP A 443 25.47 -2.47 -22.72
CA ASP A 443 26.09 -3.79 -22.68
C ASP A 443 26.23 -4.31 -21.23
N GLY A 444 25.32 -5.21 -20.83
CA GLY A 444 25.35 -5.92 -19.55
C GLY A 444 24.48 -5.28 -18.45
N PRO A 445 24.63 -5.73 -17.17
CA PRO A 445 23.80 -5.24 -16.08
C PRO A 445 24.09 -3.77 -15.74
N VAL A 446 23.04 -2.97 -15.60
CA VAL A 446 23.12 -1.56 -15.18
C VAL A 446 22.15 -1.26 -14.04
N LYS A 447 22.64 -0.61 -12.99
CA LYS A 447 21.81 -0.06 -11.90
C LYS A 447 21.56 1.42 -12.14
N VAL A 448 20.32 1.76 -12.47
CA VAL A 448 19.84 3.14 -12.62
C VAL A 448 19.39 3.63 -11.25
N VAL A 449 19.87 4.81 -10.84
CA VAL A 449 19.57 5.42 -9.54
C VAL A 449 19.27 6.89 -9.73
N TRP A 450 18.17 7.34 -9.14
CA TRP A 450 17.74 8.73 -9.14
C TRP A 450 18.50 9.52 -8.06
N SER A 451 18.58 10.84 -8.18
CA SER A 451 18.98 11.69 -7.04
C SER A 451 17.78 11.95 -6.12
N ARG A 452 17.95 12.71 -5.04
CA ARG A 452 16.78 13.08 -4.20
C ARG A 452 15.89 14.11 -4.93
N GLU A 453 16.55 14.99 -5.66
CA GLU A 453 15.97 16.02 -6.51
C GLU A 453 15.08 15.37 -7.57
N GLU A 454 15.62 14.40 -8.33
CA GLU A 454 14.85 13.59 -9.28
C GLU A 454 13.70 12.81 -8.61
N ASP A 455 13.93 12.26 -7.40
CA ASP A 455 12.94 11.45 -6.65
C ASP A 455 11.74 12.26 -6.15
N ILE A 456 11.94 13.55 -5.82
CA ILE A 456 10.87 14.47 -5.41
C ILE A 456 10.25 15.20 -6.61
N GLN A 457 11.03 15.64 -7.59
CA GLN A 457 10.53 16.39 -8.76
C GLN A 457 9.87 15.50 -9.83
N HIS A 458 10.09 14.19 -9.76
CA HIS A 458 9.44 13.19 -10.62
C HIS A 458 8.77 12.07 -9.79
N ASP A 459 8.23 12.44 -8.63
CA ASP A 459 7.35 11.59 -7.83
C ASP A 459 5.98 11.40 -8.55
N MET A 460 5.19 10.44 -8.07
CA MET A 460 3.85 10.11 -8.53
C MET A 460 2.88 10.60 -7.44
N TYR A 461 2.63 11.91 -7.40
CA TYR A 461 2.14 12.63 -6.23
C TYR A 461 0.77 12.16 -5.71
N ARG A 462 0.51 12.33 -4.41
CA ARG A 462 -0.89 12.40 -3.94
C ARG A 462 -1.60 13.51 -4.72
N PRO A 463 -2.84 13.33 -5.23
CA PRO A 463 -3.59 14.43 -5.83
C PRO A 463 -3.74 15.65 -4.92
N TYR A 464 -3.84 16.83 -5.54
CA TYR A 464 -4.51 17.98 -4.94
C TYR A 464 -6.02 17.68 -4.89
N TYR A 465 -6.66 17.95 -3.75
CA TYR A 465 -8.12 17.86 -3.61
C TYR A 465 -8.73 19.21 -3.19
N PHE A 466 -9.90 19.51 -3.74
CA PHE A 466 -10.71 20.70 -3.46
C PHE A 466 -12.14 20.25 -3.13
N ASP A 467 -12.49 20.35 -1.85
CA ASP A 467 -13.66 19.67 -1.30
C ASP A 467 -14.67 20.68 -0.76
N ARG A 468 -15.92 20.62 -1.22
CA ARG A 468 -17.01 21.53 -0.80
C ARG A 468 -17.95 20.83 0.17
N MET A 469 -18.14 21.45 1.32
CA MET A 469 -19.02 20.98 2.38
C MET A 469 -20.23 21.91 2.53
N SER A 470 -21.41 21.33 2.70
CA SER A 470 -22.59 22.03 3.23
C SER A 470 -23.36 21.14 4.19
N ALA A 471 -23.92 21.72 5.25
CA ALA A 471 -24.77 20.99 6.21
C ALA A 471 -25.89 21.86 6.75
N GLY A 472 -27.01 21.21 7.06
CA GLY A 472 -28.15 21.77 7.75
C GLY A 472 -28.23 21.25 9.17
N LEU A 473 -28.38 22.14 10.15
CA LEU A 473 -28.66 21.81 11.54
C LEU A 473 -30.12 22.12 11.90
N ASP A 474 -30.72 21.32 12.78
CA ASP A 474 -32.01 21.64 13.41
C ASP A 474 -31.88 22.66 14.55
N ALA A 475 -32.99 22.99 15.21
CA ALA A 475 -33.04 23.93 16.33
C ALA A 475 -32.35 23.41 17.62
N ALA A 476 -32.05 22.10 17.70
CA ALA A 476 -31.25 21.49 18.76
C ALA A 476 -29.76 21.39 18.37
N GLY A 477 -29.38 21.80 17.16
CA GLY A 477 -28.02 21.77 16.64
C GLY A 477 -27.62 20.43 15.99
N LYS A 478 -28.54 19.49 15.80
CA LYS A 478 -28.24 18.16 15.20
C LYS A 478 -28.18 18.24 13.68
N PRO A 479 -27.31 17.47 13.00
CA PRO A 479 -27.23 17.46 11.55
C PRO A 479 -28.48 16.80 10.95
N VAL A 480 -29.27 17.57 10.21
CA VAL A 480 -30.40 17.08 9.42
C VAL A 480 -30.05 16.84 7.96
N ALA A 481 -28.99 17.49 7.46
CA ALA A 481 -28.49 17.30 6.10
C ALA A 481 -26.96 17.42 6.07
N TRP A 482 -26.32 16.59 5.24
CA TRP A 482 -24.88 16.61 4.97
C TRP A 482 -24.64 16.47 3.46
N THR A 483 -23.83 17.36 2.90
CA THR A 483 -23.36 17.23 1.51
C THR A 483 -21.83 17.39 1.45
N HIS A 484 -21.16 16.48 0.77
CA HIS A 484 -19.71 16.51 0.53
C HIS A 484 -19.45 16.32 -0.96
N ARG A 485 -18.90 17.35 -1.62
CA ARG A 485 -18.40 17.25 -2.99
C ARG A 485 -16.88 17.18 -2.98
N ILE A 486 -16.33 16.12 -3.52
CA ILE A 486 -14.88 15.92 -3.66
C ILE A 486 -14.46 16.30 -5.08
N SER A 487 -13.37 17.03 -5.24
CA SER A 487 -12.85 17.39 -6.57
C SER A 487 -11.36 17.14 -6.67
N GLY A 488 -10.94 16.31 -7.64
CA GLY A 488 -9.53 15.91 -7.77
C GLY A 488 -9.31 14.84 -8.85
N SER A 489 -8.06 14.42 -9.01
CA SER A 489 -7.63 13.36 -9.93
C SER A 489 -8.21 11.99 -9.55
N SER A 490 -8.32 11.05 -10.51
CA SER A 490 -8.64 9.66 -10.22
C SER A 490 -7.41 8.77 -10.44
N ILE A 491 -6.92 8.18 -9.34
CA ILE A 491 -5.79 7.26 -9.38
C ILE A 491 -6.25 5.94 -10.03
N LEU A 492 -7.44 5.43 -9.70
CA LEU A 492 -7.94 4.17 -10.26
C LEU A 492 -8.24 4.27 -11.76
N ALA A 493 -8.72 5.41 -12.26
CA ALA A 493 -8.96 5.59 -13.70
C ALA A 493 -7.67 5.58 -14.55
N ARG A 494 -6.50 5.83 -13.93
CA ARG A 494 -5.18 5.65 -14.56
C ARG A 494 -4.65 4.23 -14.33
N TYR A 495 -4.60 3.81 -13.07
CA TYR A 495 -3.83 2.64 -12.64
C TYR A 495 -4.58 1.31 -12.82
N TYR A 496 -5.90 1.28 -12.55
CA TYR A 496 -6.73 0.10 -12.72
C TYR A 496 -8.14 0.48 -13.21
N PRO A 497 -8.29 0.87 -14.49
CA PRO A 497 -9.55 1.36 -15.05
C PRO A 497 -10.79 0.50 -14.79
N PRO A 498 -10.74 -0.86 -14.71
CA PRO A 498 -11.91 -1.68 -14.38
C PRO A 498 -12.55 -1.44 -13.00
N ALA A 499 -11.87 -0.73 -12.08
CA ALA A 499 -12.43 -0.30 -10.80
C ALA A 499 -13.06 1.10 -10.83
N PHE A 500 -12.70 1.94 -11.81
CA PHE A 500 -13.33 3.24 -12.01
C PHE A 500 -14.65 3.06 -12.77
N LYS A 501 -15.79 3.30 -12.10
CA LYS A 501 -17.12 2.99 -12.62
C LYS A 501 -18.08 4.15 -12.40
N ASP A 502 -18.95 4.40 -13.37
CA ASP A 502 -20.02 5.40 -13.30
C ASP A 502 -19.53 6.83 -12.94
N GLY A 503 -18.24 7.12 -13.22
CA GLY A 503 -17.56 8.37 -12.90
C GLY A 503 -16.88 8.40 -11.52
N ILE A 504 -17.05 7.36 -10.70
CA ILE A 504 -16.51 7.25 -9.33
C ILE A 504 -15.16 6.56 -9.31
N ASP A 505 -14.21 7.19 -8.60
CA ASP A 505 -13.05 6.54 -8.02
C ASP A 505 -13.40 6.12 -6.57
N PRO A 506 -13.56 4.82 -6.26
CA PRO A 506 -13.98 4.38 -4.93
C PRO A 506 -12.95 4.63 -3.82
N ASP A 507 -11.68 4.86 -4.16
CA ASP A 507 -10.67 5.28 -3.18
C ASP A 507 -10.86 6.76 -2.82
N ALA A 508 -10.95 7.64 -3.83
CA ALA A 508 -11.12 9.08 -3.62
C ALA A 508 -12.37 9.48 -2.81
N VAL A 509 -13.31 8.55 -2.59
CA VAL A 509 -14.52 8.75 -1.76
C VAL A 509 -14.56 7.91 -0.47
N GLU A 510 -13.54 7.09 -0.15
CA GLU A 510 -13.50 6.30 1.11
C GLU A 510 -13.53 7.25 2.32
N ALA A 511 -14.23 6.85 3.39
CA ALA A 511 -14.54 7.62 4.61
C ALA A 511 -15.39 8.90 4.41
N ALA A 512 -15.44 9.48 3.21
CA ALA A 512 -16.38 10.56 2.87
C ALA A 512 -17.77 10.02 2.51
N ALA A 513 -17.83 8.93 1.75
CA ALA A 513 -19.06 8.19 1.49
C ALA A 513 -19.55 7.43 2.74
N GLU A 514 -18.63 6.91 3.56
CA GLU A 514 -18.94 6.10 4.75
C GLU A 514 -18.42 6.74 6.07
N PRO A 515 -18.83 7.97 6.41
CA PRO A 515 -18.48 8.57 7.70
C PRO A 515 -19.16 7.77 8.83
N PRO A 516 -18.51 7.59 10.00
CA PRO A 516 -18.99 6.69 11.05
C PRO A 516 -20.24 7.17 11.82
N TYR A 517 -20.85 8.28 11.38
CA TYR A 517 -21.86 9.07 12.09
C TYR A 517 -23.28 8.87 11.55
N ALA A 518 -24.28 8.96 12.43
CA ALA A 518 -25.68 8.99 12.03
C ALA A 518 -26.04 10.33 11.33
N LEU A 519 -26.11 10.31 10.00
CA LEU A 519 -26.46 11.45 9.16
C LEU A 519 -27.75 11.12 8.38
N PRO A 520 -28.92 11.66 8.76
CA PRO A 520 -30.22 11.16 8.30
C PRO A 520 -30.56 11.54 6.84
N ASN A 521 -29.88 12.54 6.28
CA ASN A 521 -29.89 12.82 4.85
C ASN A 521 -28.44 13.13 4.45
N ILE A 522 -27.86 12.34 3.54
CA ILE A 522 -26.46 12.45 3.12
C ILE A 522 -26.33 12.35 1.60
N HIS A 523 -25.57 13.27 1.00
CA HIS A 523 -25.23 13.27 -0.42
C HIS A 523 -23.71 13.43 -0.57
N VAL A 524 -23.08 12.56 -1.35
CA VAL A 524 -21.65 12.60 -1.63
C VAL A 524 -21.45 12.44 -3.12
N ASP A 525 -20.85 13.44 -3.76
CA ASP A 525 -20.53 13.43 -5.19
C ASP A 525 -19.07 13.75 -5.47
N TYR A 526 -18.56 13.28 -6.61
CA TYR A 526 -17.17 13.36 -7.00
C TYR A 526 -17.03 13.97 -8.40
N VAL A 527 -16.21 15.02 -8.48
CA VAL A 527 -15.88 15.73 -9.73
C VAL A 527 -14.44 15.40 -10.10
N ARG A 528 -14.27 14.45 -11.02
CA ARG A 528 -12.95 14.08 -11.54
C ARG A 528 -12.32 15.23 -12.33
N VAL A 529 -11.15 15.68 -11.90
CA VAL A 529 -10.35 16.73 -12.55
C VAL A 529 -8.88 16.27 -12.58
N GLU A 530 -8.34 16.02 -13.78
CA GLU A 530 -6.94 15.63 -13.92
C GLU A 530 -6.04 16.87 -14.09
N PRO A 531 -4.95 17.00 -13.31
CA PRO A 531 -4.01 18.10 -13.47
C PRO A 531 -3.22 17.96 -14.78
N PRO A 532 -3.00 19.04 -15.56
CA PRO A 532 -2.31 18.96 -16.84
C PRO A 532 -0.89 18.39 -16.74
N GLY A 533 -0.70 17.15 -17.23
CA GLY A 533 0.58 16.46 -17.30
C GLY A 533 1.12 15.87 -15.99
N ILE A 534 0.56 16.22 -14.83
CA ILE A 534 1.15 15.86 -13.52
C ILE A 534 0.68 14.47 -13.10
N PRO A 535 1.58 13.49 -12.91
CA PRO A 535 1.19 12.13 -12.56
C PRO A 535 0.77 12.03 -11.10
N THR A 536 -0.32 11.32 -10.84
CA THR A 536 -0.89 11.12 -9.51
C THR A 536 -0.90 9.64 -9.11
N SER A 537 -0.64 9.34 -7.85
CA SER A 537 -0.76 8.01 -7.25
C SER A 537 -1.19 8.08 -5.78
N TRP A 538 -1.38 6.91 -5.19
CA TRP A 538 -1.64 6.74 -3.77
C TRP A 538 -0.46 7.20 -2.94
N TRP A 539 -0.76 7.91 -1.85
CA TRP A 539 0.15 8.27 -0.78
C TRP A 539 -0.45 7.75 0.53
N ARG A 540 0.38 7.44 1.54
CA ARG A 540 0.01 6.66 2.74
C ARG A 540 -1.33 7.08 3.36
N GLY A 541 -2.30 6.17 3.36
CA GLY A 541 -3.66 6.41 3.85
C GLY A 541 -4.64 6.93 2.81
N VAL A 542 -4.22 7.00 1.55
CA VAL A 542 -5.04 6.99 0.33
C VAL A 542 -6.20 8.00 0.37
N GLY A 543 -7.39 7.68 -0.10
CA GLY A 543 -8.56 8.56 0.01
C GLY A 543 -8.88 9.06 1.42
N PRO A 544 -8.91 8.19 2.46
CA PRO A 544 -9.19 8.62 3.83
C PRO A 544 -8.28 9.75 4.32
N THR A 545 -7.01 9.83 3.91
CA THR A 545 -6.07 10.90 4.32
C THR A 545 -6.56 12.31 3.97
N HIS A 546 -7.31 12.52 2.88
CA HIS A 546 -7.97 13.82 2.63
C HIS A 546 -9.39 13.84 3.20
N ASN A 547 -10.19 12.80 2.95
CA ASN A 547 -11.60 12.76 3.33
C ASN A 547 -11.83 12.89 4.85
N VAL A 548 -11.03 12.23 5.69
CA VAL A 548 -11.18 12.34 7.15
C VAL A 548 -10.75 13.71 7.66
N PHE A 549 -9.76 14.37 7.05
CA PHE A 549 -9.43 15.77 7.37
C PHE A 549 -10.64 16.69 7.16
N VAL A 550 -11.34 16.52 6.04
CA VAL A 550 -12.54 17.31 5.71
C VAL A 550 -13.70 16.97 6.63
N VAL A 551 -14.05 15.69 6.76
CA VAL A 551 -15.17 15.20 7.59
C VAL A 551 -14.99 15.63 9.04
N GLU A 552 -13.82 15.41 9.64
CA GLU A 552 -13.60 15.69 11.07
C GLU A 552 -13.32 17.15 11.40
N SER A 553 -12.84 17.96 10.45
CA SER A 553 -12.80 19.41 10.63
C SER A 553 -14.22 19.99 10.55
N PHE A 554 -15.03 19.56 9.58
CA PHE A 554 -16.39 20.08 9.41
C PHE A 554 -17.34 19.60 10.50
N MET A 555 -17.24 18.36 10.98
CA MET A 555 -17.97 17.83 12.14
C MET A 555 -17.73 18.69 13.40
N ASP A 556 -16.51 19.20 13.57
CA ASP A 556 -16.15 20.09 14.66
C ASP A 556 -16.71 21.52 14.46
N GLU A 557 -16.80 21.99 13.21
CA GLU A 557 -17.55 23.21 12.89
C GLU A 557 -19.03 23.07 13.24
N LEU A 558 -19.66 21.90 13.01
CA LEU A 558 -21.05 21.65 13.39
C LEU A 558 -21.23 21.68 14.91
N ALA A 559 -20.33 21.04 15.68
CA ALA A 559 -20.36 21.06 17.13
C ALA A 559 -20.24 22.50 17.69
N ALA A 560 -19.25 23.26 17.21
CA ALA A 560 -19.08 24.67 17.59
C ALA A 560 -20.28 25.53 17.17
N ALA A 561 -20.89 25.23 16.02
CA ALA A 561 -22.08 25.92 15.53
C ALA A 561 -23.35 25.62 16.32
N ALA A 562 -23.45 24.43 16.93
CA ALA A 562 -24.45 24.03 17.91
C ALA A 562 -24.14 24.53 19.34
N LYS A 563 -22.93 25.07 19.57
CA LYS A 563 -22.37 25.41 20.90
C LYS A 563 -22.24 24.19 21.83
N ALA A 564 -22.03 23.01 21.25
CA ALA A 564 -21.80 21.75 21.97
C ALA A 564 -20.31 21.50 22.19
N ASP A 565 -19.98 20.69 23.20
CA ASP A 565 -18.64 20.08 23.30
C ASP A 565 -18.42 19.11 22.13
N PRO A 566 -17.29 19.18 21.41
CA PRO A 566 -17.07 18.42 20.18
C PRO A 566 -16.86 16.92 20.39
N VAL A 567 -16.61 16.47 21.62
CA VAL A 567 -16.60 15.05 21.98
C VAL A 567 -18.01 14.57 22.28
N ALA A 568 -18.80 15.33 23.07
CA ALA A 568 -20.19 15.01 23.37
C ALA A 568 -21.05 14.94 22.10
N TYR A 569 -20.88 15.91 21.19
CA TYR A 569 -21.56 15.95 19.89
C TYR A 569 -21.27 14.69 19.05
N ARG A 570 -20.00 14.31 18.95
CA ARG A 570 -19.57 13.07 18.28
C ARG A 570 -20.13 11.84 18.99
N LYS A 571 -20.11 11.76 20.32
CA LYS A 571 -20.63 10.62 21.08
C LYS A 571 -22.12 10.38 20.85
N GLU A 572 -22.92 11.43 20.71
CA GLU A 572 -24.34 11.30 20.38
C GLU A 572 -24.54 10.72 18.97
N LEU A 573 -23.85 11.27 17.97
CA LEU A 573 -23.94 10.80 16.58
C LEU A 573 -23.34 9.39 16.36
N LEU A 574 -22.43 8.96 17.23
CA LEU A 574 -21.83 7.61 17.27
C LEU A 574 -22.58 6.62 18.18
N ALA A 575 -23.72 6.98 18.78
CA ALA A 575 -24.45 6.08 19.69
C ALA A 575 -24.87 4.74 19.05
N HIS A 576 -25.04 4.71 17.73
CA HIS A 576 -25.35 3.54 16.93
C HIS A 576 -24.11 2.67 16.58
N ASN A 577 -22.89 3.17 16.83
CA ASN A 577 -21.62 2.62 16.37
C ASN A 577 -20.67 2.37 17.56
N PRO A 578 -20.82 1.25 18.28
CA PRO A 578 -20.15 1.03 19.56
C PRO A 578 -18.62 0.94 19.46
N ARG A 579 -18.06 0.52 18.31
CA ARG A 579 -16.60 0.45 18.10
C ARG A 579 -16.00 1.85 17.93
N ALA A 580 -16.61 2.70 17.10
CA ALA A 580 -16.23 4.11 16.96
C ALA A 580 -16.38 4.89 18.29
N LEU A 581 -17.50 4.68 18.99
CA LEU A 581 -17.77 5.26 20.31
C LEU A 581 -16.76 4.78 21.36
N GLY A 582 -16.31 3.52 21.28
CA GLY A 582 -15.30 2.92 22.14
C GLY A 582 -13.93 3.57 21.99
N VAL A 583 -13.41 3.69 20.75
CA VAL A 583 -12.11 4.36 20.51
C VAL A 583 -12.16 5.84 20.88
N LEU A 584 -13.24 6.56 20.53
CA LEU A 584 -13.43 7.96 20.95
C LEU A 584 -13.40 8.07 22.49
N THR A 585 -14.12 7.20 23.20
CA THR A 585 -14.18 7.24 24.66
C THR A 585 -12.83 6.95 25.31
N LEU A 586 -12.06 5.98 24.80
CA LEU A 586 -10.73 5.67 25.32
C LEU A 586 -9.72 6.79 25.04
N ALA A 587 -9.73 7.39 23.85
CA ALA A 587 -8.84 8.50 23.50
C ALA A 587 -9.07 9.71 24.42
N VAL A 588 -10.33 10.12 24.63
CA VAL A 588 -10.65 11.31 25.44
C VAL A 588 -10.45 11.09 26.94
N GLU A 589 -10.62 9.85 27.43
CA GLU A 589 -10.26 9.47 28.80
C GLU A 589 -8.74 9.63 29.04
N LYS A 590 -7.92 9.05 28.15
CA LYS A 590 -6.46 9.05 28.27
C LYS A 590 -5.83 10.42 27.97
N ALA A 591 -6.48 11.21 27.14
CA ALA A 591 -6.15 12.63 26.95
C ALA A 591 -6.49 13.49 28.17
N GLY A 592 -7.38 13.04 29.06
CA GLY A 592 -7.89 13.87 30.16
C GLY A 592 -8.78 15.00 29.66
N TRP A 593 -9.68 14.71 28.71
CA TRP A 593 -10.60 15.71 28.14
C TRP A 593 -11.44 16.38 29.23
N GLY A 594 -11.71 17.68 29.07
CA GLY A 594 -12.36 18.52 30.08
C GLY A 594 -11.44 19.03 31.20
N GLN A 595 -10.22 18.49 31.37
CA GLN A 595 -9.23 19.10 32.27
C GLN A 595 -8.70 20.42 31.69
N PRO A 596 -8.45 21.45 32.52
CA PRO A 596 -8.01 22.76 32.05
C PRO A 596 -6.63 22.71 31.40
N LEU A 597 -6.41 23.60 30.43
CA LEU A 597 -5.15 23.77 29.71
C LEU A 597 -4.51 25.15 30.01
N PRO A 598 -3.18 25.30 29.83
CA PRO A 598 -2.53 26.61 29.77
C PRO A 598 -3.15 27.53 28.70
N LYS A 599 -3.07 28.85 28.91
CA LYS A 599 -3.50 29.85 27.92
C LYS A 599 -2.74 29.65 26.59
N GLY A 600 -3.45 29.72 25.46
CA GLY A 600 -2.88 29.50 24.13
C GLY A 600 -2.73 28.03 23.75
N ARG A 601 -3.18 27.09 24.60
CA ARG A 601 -3.29 25.66 24.26
C ARG A 601 -4.72 25.23 23.99
N GLY A 602 -4.85 24.26 23.09
CA GLY A 602 -6.13 23.67 22.69
C GLY A 602 -6.03 22.16 22.60
N ARG A 603 -7.19 21.50 22.74
CA ARG A 603 -7.38 20.07 22.49
C ARG A 603 -8.36 19.90 21.33
N GLY A 604 -7.98 19.07 20.36
CA GLY A 604 -8.81 18.72 19.21
C GLY A 604 -8.91 17.22 19.08
N VAL A 605 -10.03 16.75 18.55
CA VAL A 605 -10.33 15.32 18.40
C VAL A 605 -10.65 14.98 16.94
N SER A 606 -10.28 13.78 16.54
CA SER A 606 -10.74 13.13 15.32
C SER A 606 -11.25 11.71 15.63
N VAL A 607 -12.19 11.22 14.83
CA VAL A 607 -12.61 9.81 14.79
C VAL A 607 -12.67 9.35 13.33
N GLN A 608 -12.25 8.12 13.07
CA GLN A 608 -12.34 7.51 11.75
C GLN A 608 -12.78 6.05 11.81
N PHE A 609 -13.42 5.63 10.72
CA PHE A 609 -13.44 4.25 10.27
C PHE A 609 -12.77 4.22 8.89
N ALA A 610 -11.71 3.43 8.75
CA ALA A 610 -10.98 3.25 7.49
C ALA A 610 -10.22 1.92 7.54
N PHE A 611 -10.00 1.28 6.39
CA PHE A 611 -9.22 0.03 6.29
C PHE A 611 -9.74 -1.13 7.17
N GLY A 612 -11.01 -1.10 7.60
CA GLY A 612 -11.59 -2.06 8.55
C GLY A 612 -11.22 -1.86 10.03
N SER A 613 -10.58 -0.73 10.37
CA SER A 613 -10.21 -0.36 11.74
C SER A 613 -10.90 0.92 12.17
N PHE A 614 -11.20 1.02 13.47
CA PHE A 614 -11.66 2.26 14.10
C PHE A 614 -10.49 2.92 14.83
N MET A 615 -10.36 4.23 14.71
CA MET A 615 -9.37 5.01 15.48
C MET A 615 -9.98 6.34 15.93
N SER A 616 -9.54 6.83 17.09
CA SER A 616 -9.69 8.23 17.48
C SER A 616 -8.36 8.77 17.97
N MET A 617 -8.06 10.02 17.63
CA MET A 617 -6.88 10.73 18.10
C MET A 617 -7.29 12.03 18.77
N VAL A 618 -6.66 12.35 19.92
CA VAL A 618 -6.73 13.66 20.54
C VAL A 618 -5.35 14.31 20.45
N ALA A 619 -5.28 15.51 19.87
CA ALA A 619 -4.08 16.32 19.82
C ALA A 619 -4.12 17.43 20.88
N GLU A 620 -3.00 17.64 21.58
CA GLU A 620 -2.76 18.84 22.39
C GLU A 620 -1.76 19.74 21.68
N VAL A 621 -2.16 20.97 21.38
CA VAL A 621 -1.33 21.96 20.68
C VAL A 621 -1.21 23.25 21.47
N GLU A 622 -0.20 24.04 21.14
CA GLU A 622 0.01 25.41 21.58
C GLU A 622 0.18 26.31 20.35
N THR A 623 -0.43 27.49 20.37
CA THR A 623 -0.24 28.50 19.33
C THR A 623 0.15 29.83 19.99
N ALA A 624 1.35 30.30 19.69
CA ALA A 624 1.86 31.57 20.16
C ALA A 624 1.24 32.74 19.38
N ALA A 625 1.36 33.97 19.93
CA ALA A 625 0.77 35.16 19.31
C ALA A 625 1.38 35.50 17.93
N ASP A 626 2.63 35.11 17.70
CA ASP A 626 3.34 35.23 16.42
C ASP A 626 2.95 34.13 15.40
N GLY A 627 1.98 33.28 15.73
CA GLY A 627 1.49 32.19 14.88
C GLY A 627 2.25 30.88 15.03
N THR A 628 3.34 30.84 15.81
CA THR A 628 4.13 29.61 16.03
C THR A 628 3.27 28.50 16.62
N LEU A 629 3.10 27.41 15.86
CA LEU A 629 2.35 26.23 16.25
C LEU A 629 3.30 25.15 16.79
N LYS A 630 2.99 24.61 17.98
CA LYS A 630 3.65 23.41 18.51
C LYS A 630 2.62 22.35 18.88
N VAL A 631 2.77 21.14 18.35
CA VAL A 631 2.09 19.95 18.88
C VAL A 631 2.90 19.43 20.07
N HIS A 632 2.25 19.21 21.21
CA HIS A 632 2.91 18.70 22.42
C HIS A 632 2.65 17.21 22.63
N ARG A 633 1.42 16.75 22.33
CA ARG A 633 0.96 15.41 22.67
C ARG A 633 -0.08 14.91 21.66
N LEU A 634 -0.01 13.63 21.29
CA LEU A 634 -0.99 12.91 20.48
C LEU A 634 -1.41 11.63 21.21
N VAL A 635 -2.67 11.55 21.62
CA VAL A 635 -3.24 10.38 22.31
C VAL A 635 -4.12 9.61 21.35
N CYS A 636 -3.72 8.38 21.02
CA CYS A 636 -4.31 7.56 19.97
C CYS A 636 -4.99 6.34 20.58
N ALA A 637 -6.28 6.14 20.32
CA ALA A 637 -6.98 4.89 20.64
C ALA A 637 -7.39 4.17 19.35
N VAL A 638 -7.14 2.86 19.27
CA VAL A 638 -7.41 2.07 18.05
C VAL A 638 -8.03 0.72 18.36
N ASP A 639 -9.06 0.37 17.59
CA ASP A 639 -9.66 -0.97 17.50
C ASP A 639 -9.47 -1.48 16.07
N CYS A 640 -8.45 -2.32 15.91
CA CYS A 640 -8.15 -3.04 14.67
C CYS A 640 -8.53 -4.54 14.77
N GLY A 641 -9.53 -4.90 15.58
CA GLY A 641 -9.89 -6.30 15.83
C GLY A 641 -8.83 -7.05 16.63
N LEU A 642 -8.72 -8.37 16.40
CA LEU A 642 -7.69 -9.22 17.00
C LEU A 642 -6.28 -8.74 16.63
N GLN A 643 -5.51 -8.39 17.66
CA GLN A 643 -4.16 -7.82 17.52
C GLN A 643 -3.16 -8.94 17.17
N VAL A 644 -2.56 -8.92 15.98
CA VAL A 644 -1.53 -9.91 15.60
C VAL A 644 -0.23 -9.70 16.39
N ASN A 645 0.27 -8.46 16.41
CA ASN A 645 1.46 -8.05 17.15
C ASN A 645 1.27 -6.60 17.66
N PRO A 646 1.01 -6.39 18.97
CA PRO A 646 0.70 -5.06 19.52
C PRO A 646 1.86 -4.06 19.43
N ASP A 647 3.12 -4.53 19.47
CA ASP A 647 4.32 -3.69 19.35
C ASP A 647 4.45 -3.12 17.92
N THR A 648 4.23 -3.97 16.91
CA THR A 648 4.18 -3.54 15.50
C THR A 648 2.99 -2.61 15.22
N ILE A 649 1.85 -2.82 15.89
CA ILE A 649 0.68 -1.94 15.81
C ILE A 649 1.02 -0.56 16.39
N ALA A 650 1.64 -0.48 17.57
CA ALA A 650 2.06 0.78 18.20
C ALA A 650 3.06 1.56 17.32
N ALA A 651 4.12 0.90 16.84
CA ALA A 651 5.11 1.52 15.95
C ALA A 651 4.50 2.03 14.62
N GLN A 652 3.41 1.43 14.13
CA GLN A 652 2.68 1.91 12.95
C GLN A 652 1.76 3.10 13.26
N VAL A 653 1.21 3.20 14.48
CA VAL A 653 0.49 4.39 14.94
C VAL A 653 1.46 5.55 15.12
N GLU A 654 2.57 5.36 15.82
CA GLU A 654 3.60 6.38 16.06
C GLU A 654 4.21 6.90 14.75
N GLY A 655 4.73 5.99 13.92
CA GLY A 655 5.28 6.34 12.61
C GLY A 655 4.22 6.80 11.60
N GLY A 656 2.94 6.55 11.83
CA GLY A 656 1.82 7.09 11.04
C GLY A 656 1.51 8.54 11.41
N ALA A 657 1.36 8.81 12.71
CA ALA A 657 1.12 10.14 13.24
C ALA A 657 2.26 11.12 12.84
N ILE A 658 3.53 10.70 12.94
CA ILE A 658 4.68 11.51 12.50
C ILE A 658 4.63 11.86 11.01
N PHE A 659 4.25 10.90 10.15
CA PHE A 659 4.19 11.08 8.70
C PHE A 659 3.01 11.98 8.28
N GLY A 660 1.84 11.78 8.88
CA GLY A 660 0.67 12.64 8.67
C GLY A 660 0.87 14.06 9.24
N LEU A 661 1.55 14.20 10.38
CA LEU A 661 1.86 15.50 10.97
C LEU A 661 2.86 16.28 10.11
N THR A 662 3.87 15.59 9.56
CA THR A 662 4.78 16.19 8.56
C THR A 662 4.00 16.78 7.38
N ALA A 663 3.04 16.04 6.83
CA ALA A 663 2.19 16.53 5.74
C ALA A 663 1.27 17.69 6.17
N ALA A 664 0.74 17.67 7.39
CA ALA A 664 -0.13 18.72 7.90
C ALA A 664 0.60 20.03 8.25
N LEU A 665 1.88 19.98 8.62
CA LEU A 665 2.68 21.16 8.97
C LEU A 665 3.53 21.70 7.81
N HIS A 666 4.12 20.82 7.00
CA HIS A 666 5.19 21.17 6.05
C HIS A 666 4.96 20.67 4.62
N GLY A 667 4.03 19.73 4.41
CA GLY A 667 3.89 19.01 3.16
C GLY A 667 3.14 19.77 2.07
N ALA A 668 3.87 20.31 1.09
CA ALA A 668 3.31 20.77 -0.17
C ALA A 668 4.28 20.53 -1.33
N ILE A 669 3.75 20.08 -2.47
CA ILE A 669 4.41 20.16 -3.77
C ILE A 669 3.69 21.24 -4.59
N THR A 670 4.44 22.24 -5.04
CA THR A 670 3.95 23.33 -5.88
C THR A 670 4.65 23.33 -7.24
N LEU A 671 3.95 23.89 -8.23
CA LEU A 671 4.39 23.95 -9.61
C LEU A 671 4.41 25.38 -10.13
N LYS A 672 5.44 25.66 -10.92
CA LYS A 672 5.66 26.93 -11.59
C LYS A 672 6.37 26.72 -12.93
N ASP A 673 5.91 27.38 -13.99
CA ASP A 673 6.45 27.24 -15.35
C ASP A 673 6.47 25.75 -15.81
N GLY A 674 5.51 24.94 -15.34
CA GLY A 674 5.42 23.50 -15.57
C GLY A 674 6.34 22.61 -14.71
N ARG A 675 7.15 23.19 -13.82
CA ARG A 675 8.22 22.54 -13.05
C ARG A 675 7.86 22.46 -11.56
N VAL A 676 8.27 21.38 -10.91
CA VAL A 676 8.09 21.21 -9.45
C VAL A 676 9.15 22.00 -8.68
N GLU A 677 8.71 22.86 -7.76
CA GLU A 677 9.58 23.84 -7.08
C GLU A 677 10.45 23.23 -5.95
N GLN A 678 9.96 22.20 -5.27
CA GLN A 678 10.67 21.52 -4.18
C GLN A 678 11.53 20.36 -4.71
N GLY A 679 12.70 20.11 -4.11
CA GLY A 679 13.61 19.05 -4.60
C GLY A 679 14.32 18.21 -3.53
N ASN A 680 14.54 18.72 -2.31
CA ASN A 680 15.27 17.96 -1.28
C ASN A 680 14.71 18.28 0.13
N PHE A 681 15.25 17.64 1.17
CA PHE A 681 14.83 17.80 2.57
C PHE A 681 15.14 19.18 3.18
N ASP A 682 15.53 20.16 2.37
CA ASP A 682 15.64 21.59 2.67
C ASP A 682 14.41 22.39 2.19
N THR A 683 13.73 21.88 1.16
CA THR A 683 12.64 22.53 0.41
C THR A 683 11.32 21.77 0.51
N TYR A 684 11.37 20.45 0.72
CA TYR A 684 10.26 19.59 1.14
C TYR A 684 10.62 18.99 2.51
N LEU A 685 10.28 19.70 3.58
CA LEU A 685 10.80 19.45 4.93
C LEU A 685 10.18 18.20 5.58
N PRO A 686 10.97 17.16 5.91
CA PRO A 686 10.54 16.15 6.86
C PRO A 686 10.65 16.71 8.29
N MET A 687 9.65 16.42 9.13
CA MET A 687 9.63 16.86 10.53
C MET A 687 10.86 16.34 11.31
N ARG A 688 11.47 17.22 12.12
CA ARG A 688 12.71 16.97 12.88
C ARG A 688 12.42 16.40 14.28
N ILE A 689 13.45 15.84 14.90
CA ILE A 689 13.32 15.11 16.18
C ILE A 689 12.86 15.99 17.35
N ASP A 690 13.14 17.30 17.31
CA ASP A 690 12.75 18.33 18.26
C ASP A 690 11.30 18.86 18.08
N GLU A 691 10.70 18.58 16.92
CA GLU A 691 9.28 18.84 16.62
C GLU A 691 8.36 17.67 17.03
N VAL A 692 8.91 16.46 17.24
CA VAL A 692 8.12 15.26 17.54
C VAL A 692 7.37 15.39 18.88
N PRO A 693 6.02 15.27 18.89
CA PRO A 693 5.23 15.31 20.12
C PRO A 693 5.37 14.01 20.93
N VAL A 694 4.91 14.03 22.19
CA VAL A 694 4.68 12.79 22.95
C VAL A 694 3.53 12.03 22.29
N ILE A 695 3.76 10.79 21.84
CA ILE A 695 2.73 9.94 21.23
C ILE A 695 2.40 8.79 22.19
N GLU A 696 1.11 8.61 22.45
CA GLU A 696 0.57 7.51 23.25
C GLU A 696 -0.35 6.64 22.40
N THR A 697 -0.11 5.34 22.36
CA THR A 697 -0.96 4.37 21.66
C THR A 697 -1.71 3.47 22.65
N HIS A 698 -3.04 3.43 22.55
CA HIS A 698 -3.91 2.61 23.38
C HIS A 698 -4.72 1.63 22.52
N LEU A 699 -4.46 0.34 22.70
CA LEU A 699 -5.09 -0.72 21.90
C LEU A 699 -6.36 -1.23 22.57
N VAL A 700 -7.50 -1.08 21.90
CA VAL A 700 -8.77 -1.67 22.34
C VAL A 700 -8.69 -3.20 22.20
N LYS A 701 -9.11 -3.92 23.25
CA LYS A 701 -9.27 -5.37 23.19
C LYS A 701 -10.53 -5.70 22.40
N SER A 702 -10.38 -6.43 21.30
CA SER A 702 -11.46 -6.76 20.37
C SER A 702 -11.35 -8.21 19.92
N ALA A 703 -12.50 -8.86 19.69
CA ALA A 703 -12.59 -10.23 19.20
C ALA A 703 -12.88 -10.30 17.68
N GLU A 704 -13.06 -9.15 17.05
CA GLU A 704 -13.34 -9.02 15.62
C GLU A 704 -12.16 -9.48 14.74
N ALA A 705 -12.45 -9.78 13.48
CA ALA A 705 -11.40 -10.07 12.50
C ALA A 705 -10.41 -8.88 12.38
N PRO A 706 -9.09 -9.11 12.18
CA PRO A 706 -8.12 -8.02 12.17
C PRO A 706 -8.33 -7.02 11.02
N GLY A 707 -8.35 -5.74 11.37
CA GLY A 707 -8.35 -4.61 10.43
C GLY A 707 -6.95 -4.21 9.96
N GLY A 708 -6.88 -3.18 9.12
CA GLY A 708 -5.63 -2.58 8.65
C GLY A 708 -5.11 -1.51 9.63
N ILE A 709 -3.79 -1.47 9.88
CA ILE A 709 -3.18 -0.50 10.81
C ILE A 709 -2.24 0.52 10.15
N GLY A 710 -1.52 0.13 9.10
CA GLY A 710 -0.32 0.81 8.62
C GLY A 710 -0.51 2.26 8.16
N GLU A 711 -1.75 2.67 7.96
CA GLU A 711 -2.13 3.99 7.45
C GLU A 711 -2.96 4.82 8.44
N THR A 712 -3.64 4.18 9.40
CA THR A 712 -4.66 4.77 10.29
C THR A 712 -4.25 6.09 10.94
N ALA A 713 -3.12 6.14 11.65
CA ALA A 713 -2.69 7.36 12.36
C ALA A 713 -2.22 8.50 11.44
N THR A 714 -1.86 8.19 10.19
CA THR A 714 -1.56 9.19 9.14
C THR A 714 -2.81 10.00 8.80
N VAL A 715 -3.96 9.33 8.81
CA VAL A 715 -5.28 9.88 8.50
C VAL A 715 -5.83 10.70 9.68
N ALA A 716 -5.70 10.18 10.91
CA ALA A 716 -6.30 10.79 12.10
C ALA A 716 -5.69 12.13 12.53
N VAL A 717 -4.39 12.36 12.26
CA VAL A 717 -3.62 13.44 12.90
C VAL A 717 -3.94 14.84 12.38
N GLY A 718 -4.11 15.00 11.05
CA GLY A 718 -4.44 16.28 10.42
C GLY A 718 -5.66 16.98 11.05
N PRO A 719 -6.85 16.35 11.08
CA PRO A 719 -8.04 16.95 11.69
C PRO A 719 -7.92 17.10 13.21
N ALA A 720 -7.25 16.19 13.92
CA ALA A 720 -7.06 16.33 15.36
C ALA A 720 -6.27 17.61 15.70
N VAL A 721 -5.20 17.89 14.95
CA VAL A 721 -4.40 19.12 15.08
C VAL A 721 -5.18 20.36 14.61
N ALA A 722 -5.89 20.29 13.48
CA ALA A 722 -6.73 21.39 12.98
C ALA A 722 -7.81 21.82 14.00
N ASN A 723 -8.50 20.85 14.61
CA ASN A 723 -9.48 21.10 15.67
C ASN A 723 -8.83 21.63 16.95
N ALA A 724 -7.59 21.21 17.25
CA ALA A 724 -6.85 21.71 18.42
C ALA A 724 -6.40 23.16 18.23
N VAL A 725 -6.00 23.55 17.01
CA VAL A 725 -5.69 24.93 16.63
C VAL A 725 -6.93 25.81 16.76
N PHE A 726 -8.11 25.33 16.32
CA PHE A 726 -9.37 26.06 16.57
C PHE A 726 -9.65 26.21 18.06
N ALA A 727 -9.50 25.16 18.87
CA ALA A 727 -9.69 25.24 20.32
C ALA A 727 -8.70 26.20 21.01
N ALA A 728 -7.49 26.38 20.47
CA ALA A 728 -6.47 27.30 20.99
C ALA A 728 -6.68 28.77 20.57
N THR A 729 -7.22 29.02 19.37
CA THR A 729 -7.17 30.35 18.71
C THR A 729 -8.52 30.90 18.23
N GLY A 730 -9.56 30.07 18.13
CA GLY A 730 -10.81 30.38 17.44
C GLY A 730 -10.72 30.39 15.90
N LYS A 731 -9.56 30.10 15.30
CA LYS A 731 -9.35 30.09 13.85
C LYS A 731 -9.51 28.69 13.26
N ARG A 732 -10.20 28.58 12.12
CA ARG A 732 -10.42 27.30 11.42
C ARG A 732 -9.34 27.07 10.38
N VAL A 733 -8.55 26.01 10.56
CA VAL A 733 -7.71 25.43 9.50
C VAL A 733 -8.63 24.71 8.50
N ARG A 734 -8.57 25.11 7.23
CA ARG A 734 -9.29 24.43 6.13
C ARG A 734 -8.42 24.08 4.93
N THR A 735 -7.23 24.68 4.84
CA THR A 735 -6.19 24.32 3.86
C THR A 735 -5.02 23.70 4.62
N LEU A 736 -4.40 22.67 4.03
CA LEU A 736 -3.10 22.15 4.47
C LEU A 736 -2.00 22.53 3.47
N PRO A 737 -0.70 22.61 3.87
CA PRO A 737 -0.24 22.60 5.26
C PRO A 737 -0.76 23.82 6.05
N ILE A 738 -0.63 23.78 7.38
CA ILE A 738 -1.15 24.84 8.25
C ILE A 738 -0.32 26.11 8.09
N ASP A 739 -0.91 27.12 7.45
CA ASP A 739 -0.38 28.48 7.38
C ASP A 739 -0.31 29.10 8.80
N THR A 740 0.91 29.22 9.34
CA THR A 740 1.18 29.83 10.64
C THR A 740 1.03 31.36 10.62
N ASP A 741 1.20 32.02 9.47
CA ASP A 741 0.96 33.45 9.34
C ASP A 741 -0.53 33.78 9.49
N ALA A 742 -1.41 32.93 8.96
CA ALA A 742 -2.85 32.99 9.25
C ALA A 742 -3.19 32.78 10.73
N LEU A 743 -2.33 32.14 11.55
CA LEU A 743 -2.57 31.92 12.97
C LEU A 743 -2.26 33.13 13.86
N LYS A 744 -1.40 34.07 13.43
CA LYS A 744 -1.00 35.29 14.18
C LYS A 744 -2.15 36.05 14.85
N THR A 745 -2.02 36.36 16.14
CA THR A 745 -2.97 37.19 16.90
C THR A 745 -2.33 38.53 17.24
N GLY A 746 -2.86 39.62 16.66
CA GLY A 746 -2.45 41.00 16.98
C GLY A 746 -3.00 41.51 18.31
#